data_AF-A0A163XD50-F1
#
_entry.id   AF-A0A163XD50-F1
#
_cell.length_a   1.000
_cell.length_b   1.000
_cell.length_c   1.000
_cell.angle_alpha   90.00
_cell.angle_beta   90.00
_cell.angle_gamma   90.00
#
_symmetry.space_group_name_H-M   'P 1'
#
loop_
_entity.id
_entity.type
_entity.pdbx_description
1 polymer ?
#
loop_
_entity_poly.entity_id
_entity_poly.type
_entity_poly.pdbx_seq_one_letter_code
_entity_poly.pdbx_strand_id
1 'polypeptide(L)'
;MNRAPLILVVGMHRSGTSLLGSILEALGVALPGPLIPADTHNPAGYFERSDIRALQEELLIDLQRWWPSEQGTLALPQDWLTTPRAQRAAICLKRLLTVDLQQQRGPWAIKDPRSSLLLPLWRLVAAELNLPLRLLLAFRHPAEVVTSLVNRDAAATEMTSARAQALWIRHQQQLLVDAGDLPLHVVSYSRWFDEPKTQIQALQTFCRPDNNDPTAVQTALGCICSDYRRSQTHGQAPRLKRQVRRWHRQLEQAAAGSVGALRHWARRQPGPSAHLNPRNLSTPNQHPWSRALKALGSDQSELQAAGIQAWTQSGIAPISLAQLRCLNHPGFPGDDPSADQGGPLPQRLKLGLIGGSLEDWTTHLWIHHLPLSPGSNPEICSAEATSDAALHLQRLEVTAQDPKLLLHLTQVERVFDPDPDQVKLLRLLGVNAEQLSIHHTLHNAAKEGWLNSNNVDASTQLGLPCPEALVMLGGEWLCLGSSETDDSWQRLPAALLHLPVFPPAPALSRAQARLLAAWIQACCSAGLNLVRIDPQSSEPLLWQSLGVLCFQNPINPEELLEELAWHKAGKPAPGTIHTPSPTAQVLWQHASDLPPEVSICISSYNYAKRISAALESCLAQSLPAVELLIVDDASTDDSLTRCHEWLDAHGHRFCSGKLLKHHKNSGLAAARNTAFAAASAPWCLVLDADNQIDARACELCLGLAKASPDKTAVVHPLIRICNDDGQPLGLVGGGHPWQREQLRAGNVIDAMALVRRSAWEAVGGYSHIPGGWEDFDFWCKLIEAGWHGVLYPRPLGTYTQHGASMLQSQTNQRQRQLSRLLQHRHPWLQLAFAAENR
;
A
#
# COMPACT_ATOMS: atom_id res chain seq x y z
N MET A 1 -18.41 13.53 40.48
CA MET A 1 -18.09 12.21 41.07
C MET A 1 -16.73 11.78 40.53
N ASN A 2 -15.78 11.41 41.39
CA ASN A 2 -14.49 10.87 40.94
C ASN A 2 -14.73 9.55 40.19
N ARG A 3 -14.41 9.52 38.90
CA ARG A 3 -14.56 8.31 38.07
C ARG A 3 -13.47 7.29 38.45
N ALA A 4 -13.79 6.01 38.36
CA ALA A 4 -12.81 4.96 38.57
C ALA A 4 -11.67 5.06 37.54
N PRO A 5 -10.40 4.92 37.96
CA PRO A 5 -9.27 5.04 37.05
C PRO A 5 -9.18 3.82 36.11
N LEU A 6 -8.83 4.09 34.85
CA LEU A 6 -8.35 3.08 33.91
C LEU A 6 -6.85 2.90 34.09
N ILE A 7 -6.43 1.65 34.22
CA ILE A 7 -5.03 1.24 34.33
C ILE A 7 -4.59 0.62 33.01
N LEU A 8 -3.62 1.22 32.33
CA LEU A 8 -3.01 0.61 31.14
C LEU A 8 -1.80 -0.23 31.54
N VAL A 9 -1.88 -1.53 31.26
CA VAL A 9 -0.75 -2.44 31.38
C VAL A 9 0.03 -2.43 30.08
N VAL A 10 1.22 -1.83 30.14
CA VAL A 10 2.09 -1.50 29.01
C VAL A 10 3.47 -2.11 29.21
N GLY A 11 4.24 -2.22 28.14
CA GLY A 11 5.52 -2.91 28.11
C GLY A 11 5.77 -3.58 26.76
N MET A 12 7.02 -3.96 26.48
CA MET A 12 7.32 -4.74 25.28
C MET A 12 6.63 -6.12 25.34
N HIS A 13 6.28 -6.69 24.18
CA HIS A 13 5.83 -8.08 24.08
C HIS A 13 6.78 -9.02 24.84
N ARG A 14 6.24 -10.11 25.42
CA ARG A 14 6.99 -11.09 26.24
C ARG A 14 7.61 -10.55 27.54
N SER A 15 7.21 -9.37 28.01
CA SER A 15 7.64 -8.80 29.31
C SER A 15 6.88 -9.32 30.54
N GLY A 16 6.14 -10.43 30.44
CA GLY A 16 5.36 -10.98 31.55
C GLY A 16 4.05 -10.24 31.86
N THR A 17 3.53 -9.48 30.89
CA THR A 17 2.29 -8.72 31.04
C THR A 17 1.05 -9.60 31.25
N SER A 18 1.07 -10.88 30.82
CA SER A 18 -0.02 -11.84 31.10
C SER A 18 -0.07 -12.26 32.57
N LEU A 19 1.08 -12.59 33.18
CA LEU A 19 1.17 -12.89 34.62
C LEU A 19 0.69 -11.69 35.46
N LEU A 20 1.11 -10.48 35.06
CA LEU A 20 0.61 -9.25 35.69
C LEU A 20 -0.92 -9.10 35.53
N GLY A 21 -1.49 -9.47 34.37
CA GLY A 21 -2.94 -9.50 34.16
C GLY A 21 -3.66 -10.39 35.18
N SER A 22 -3.21 -11.64 35.36
CA SER A 22 -3.80 -12.57 36.33
C SER A 22 -3.65 -12.07 37.78
N ILE A 23 -2.52 -11.45 38.11
CA ILE A 23 -2.31 -10.83 39.43
C ILE A 23 -3.27 -9.65 39.66
N LEU A 24 -3.55 -8.85 38.63
CA LEU A 24 -4.51 -7.74 38.73
C LEU A 24 -5.93 -8.23 38.98
N GLU A 25 -6.37 -9.31 38.33
CA GLU A 25 -7.67 -9.95 38.63
C GLU A 25 -7.73 -10.44 40.07
N ALA A 26 -6.66 -11.09 40.55
CA ALA A 26 -6.57 -11.55 41.94
C ALA A 26 -6.59 -10.39 42.97
N LEU A 27 -6.12 -9.20 42.59
CA LEU A 27 -6.23 -7.96 43.36
C LEU A 27 -7.60 -7.26 43.20
N GLY A 28 -8.53 -7.86 42.45
CA GLY A 28 -9.87 -7.37 42.20
C GLY A 28 -9.91 -6.16 41.26
N VAL A 29 -8.95 -6.03 40.35
CA VAL A 29 -8.99 -5.07 39.23
C VAL A 29 -9.64 -5.77 38.03
N ALA A 30 -10.73 -5.21 37.53
CA ALA A 30 -11.46 -5.83 36.41
C ALA A 30 -10.69 -5.67 35.08
N LEU A 31 -10.67 -6.71 34.23
CA LEU A 31 -10.20 -6.64 32.84
C LEU A 31 -11.37 -6.89 31.87
N PRO A 32 -12.17 -5.86 31.52
CA PRO A 32 -13.39 -6.04 30.73
C PRO A 32 -13.11 -6.25 29.24
N GLY A 33 -14.10 -6.81 28.54
CA GLY A 33 -14.11 -6.96 27.08
C GLY A 33 -13.73 -8.35 26.58
N PRO A 34 -13.75 -8.56 25.25
CA PRO A 34 -13.45 -9.86 24.65
C PRO A 34 -11.95 -10.15 24.73
N LEU A 35 -11.52 -10.93 25.72
CA LEU A 35 -10.11 -11.30 25.89
C LEU A 35 -9.68 -12.36 24.86
N ILE A 36 -8.47 -12.20 24.33
CA ILE A 36 -7.86 -13.18 23.41
C ILE A 36 -7.63 -14.50 24.17
N PRO A 37 -8.13 -15.63 23.63
CA PRO A 37 -8.02 -16.93 24.29
C PRO A 37 -6.58 -17.42 24.40
N ALA A 38 -6.36 -18.38 25.28
CA ALA A 38 -5.08 -19.07 25.42
C ALA A 38 -4.70 -19.84 24.15
N ASP A 39 -3.40 -20.02 23.93
CA ASP A 39 -2.84 -20.86 22.86
C ASP A 39 -1.61 -21.64 23.36
N THR A 40 -0.97 -22.38 22.46
CA THR A 40 0.25 -23.16 22.76
C THR A 40 1.43 -22.30 23.22
N HIS A 41 1.47 -21.00 22.88
CA HIS A 41 2.55 -20.09 23.23
C HIS A 41 2.29 -19.31 24.53
N ASN A 42 1.03 -19.24 24.96
CA ASN A 42 0.57 -18.64 26.21
C ASN A 42 -0.67 -19.38 26.76
N PRO A 43 -0.47 -20.50 27.47
CA PRO A 43 -1.56 -21.36 27.96
C PRO A 43 -2.49 -20.70 28.98
N ALA A 44 -2.05 -19.61 29.62
CA ALA A 44 -2.83 -18.88 30.62
C ALA A 44 -3.73 -17.79 30.00
N GLY A 45 -3.69 -17.59 28.68
CA GLY A 45 -4.42 -16.51 28.00
C GLY A 45 -3.60 -15.22 27.89
N TYR A 46 -3.92 -14.39 26.89
CA TYR A 46 -3.15 -13.17 26.62
C TYR A 46 -3.60 -11.96 27.43
N PHE A 47 -4.83 -11.97 27.96
CA PHE A 47 -5.44 -10.82 28.66
C PHE A 47 -5.48 -9.52 27.82
N GLU A 48 -5.17 -9.62 26.53
CA GLU A 48 -5.35 -8.57 25.52
C GLU A 48 -6.80 -8.62 25.05
N ARG A 49 -7.43 -7.46 24.89
CA ARG A 49 -8.74 -7.41 24.26
C ARG A 49 -8.61 -7.50 22.75
N SER A 50 -9.38 -8.38 22.12
CA SER A 50 -9.30 -8.63 20.68
C SER A 50 -9.69 -7.40 19.85
N ASP A 51 -10.72 -6.65 20.29
CA ASP A 51 -11.23 -5.44 19.63
C ASP A 51 -10.22 -4.28 19.67
N ILE A 52 -9.63 -4.00 20.83
CA ILE A 52 -8.62 -2.95 21.01
C ILE A 52 -7.30 -3.35 20.35
N ARG A 53 -6.91 -4.63 20.42
CA ARG A 53 -5.73 -5.13 19.72
C ARG A 53 -5.86 -4.89 18.21
N ALA A 54 -6.98 -5.29 17.61
CA ALA A 54 -7.22 -5.13 16.18
C ALA A 54 -7.14 -3.65 15.77
N LEU A 55 -7.82 -2.77 16.51
CA LEU A 55 -7.78 -1.33 16.29
C LEU A 55 -6.36 -0.74 16.33
N GLN A 56 -5.56 -1.13 17.33
CA GLN A 56 -4.20 -0.65 17.49
C GLN A 56 -3.25 -1.23 16.43
N GLU A 57 -3.45 -2.47 16.01
CA GLU A 57 -2.67 -3.07 14.92
C GLU A 57 -2.96 -2.40 13.58
N GLU A 58 -4.22 -2.19 13.23
CA GLU A 58 -4.61 -1.47 12.00
C GLU A 58 -3.98 -0.08 11.94
N LEU A 59 -4.05 0.67 13.04
CA LEU A 59 -3.43 1.98 13.14
C LEU A 59 -1.91 1.92 13.00
N LEU A 60 -1.24 0.96 13.64
CA LEU A 60 0.21 0.80 13.50
C LEU A 60 0.61 0.36 12.10
N ILE A 61 -0.19 -0.47 11.41
CA ILE A 61 0.05 -0.85 10.02
C ILE A 61 -0.05 0.36 9.10
N ASP A 62 -1.10 1.17 9.26
CA ASP A 62 -1.32 2.40 8.48
C ASP A 62 -0.18 3.41 8.66
N LEU A 63 0.32 3.55 9.89
CA LEU A 63 1.48 4.38 10.21
C LEU A 63 2.82 3.76 9.79
N GLN A 64 2.81 2.58 9.16
CA GLN A 64 4.00 1.77 8.84
C GLN A 64 4.90 1.52 10.07
N ARG A 65 4.29 1.35 11.24
CA ARG A 65 4.92 1.04 12.54
C ARG A 65 4.44 -0.27 13.13
N TRP A 66 3.93 -1.18 12.30
CA TRP A 66 3.60 -2.53 12.73
C TRP A 66 4.84 -3.20 13.31
N TRP A 67 4.82 -3.49 14.61
CA TRP A 67 6.03 -3.84 15.37
C TRP A 67 6.85 -5.03 14.83
N PRO A 68 6.29 -6.05 14.12
CA PRO A 68 7.08 -7.11 13.52
C PRO A 68 7.80 -6.70 12.24
N SER A 69 7.33 -5.65 11.55
CA SER A 69 7.91 -5.18 10.29
C SER A 69 9.29 -4.55 10.52
N GLU A 70 10.05 -4.42 9.44
CA GLU A 70 11.35 -3.74 9.45
C GLU A 70 11.26 -2.30 10.01
N GLN A 71 10.21 -1.58 9.60
CA GLN A 71 9.94 -0.21 10.01
C GLN A 71 9.32 -0.09 11.41
N GLY A 72 8.95 -1.20 12.06
CA GLY A 72 8.36 -1.21 13.41
C GLY A 72 9.25 -0.62 14.51
N THR A 73 10.56 -0.49 14.24
CA THR A 73 11.52 0.14 15.16
C THR A 73 11.54 1.67 15.08
N LEU A 74 10.95 2.25 14.03
CA LEU A 74 10.96 3.69 13.77
C LEU A 74 10.00 4.45 14.70
N ALA A 75 10.17 5.77 14.74
CA ALA A 75 9.28 6.64 15.49
C ALA A 75 7.93 6.83 14.82
N LEU A 76 6.85 6.95 15.59
CA LEU A 76 5.55 7.31 15.02
C LEU A 76 5.70 8.65 14.28
N PRO A 77 5.08 8.81 13.10
CA PRO A 77 5.17 10.05 12.34
C PRO A 77 4.79 11.27 13.19
N GLN A 78 5.39 12.43 12.90
CA GLN A 78 4.97 13.66 13.56
C GLN A 78 3.48 13.92 13.28
N ASP A 79 2.76 14.43 14.27
CA ASP A 79 1.33 14.78 14.16
C ASP A 79 0.44 13.61 13.71
N TRP A 80 0.89 12.36 13.86
CA TRP A 80 0.15 11.18 13.45
C TRP A 80 -1.26 11.12 14.06
N LEU A 81 -1.45 11.67 15.27
CA LEU A 81 -2.75 11.76 15.94
C LEU A 81 -3.77 12.59 15.15
N THR A 82 -3.31 13.51 14.30
CA THR A 82 -4.16 14.36 13.47
C THR A 82 -4.57 13.69 12.16
N THR A 83 -3.96 12.54 11.82
CA THR A 83 -4.33 11.80 10.61
C THR A 83 -5.78 11.32 10.69
N PRO A 84 -6.51 11.22 9.56
CA PRO A 84 -7.89 10.71 9.56
C PRO A 84 -8.01 9.32 10.19
N ARG A 85 -6.99 8.47 10.02
CA ARG A 85 -6.93 7.12 10.57
C ARG A 85 -6.76 7.12 12.08
N ALA A 86 -5.90 7.98 12.64
CA ALA A 86 -5.77 8.13 14.08
C ALA A 86 -7.02 8.77 14.72
N GLN A 87 -7.64 9.75 14.06
CA GLN A 87 -8.91 10.33 14.52
C GLN A 87 -10.02 9.28 14.55
N ARG A 88 -10.12 8.45 13.50
CA ARG A 88 -11.05 7.31 13.47
C ARG A 88 -10.74 6.33 14.59
N ALA A 89 -9.47 6.01 14.83
CA ALA A 89 -9.06 5.15 15.92
C ALA A 89 -9.44 5.75 17.28
N ALA A 90 -9.33 7.06 17.45
CA ALA A 90 -9.77 7.75 18.67
C ALA A 90 -11.29 7.63 18.88
N ILE A 91 -12.08 7.82 17.82
CA ILE A 91 -13.55 7.67 17.86
C ILE A 91 -13.93 6.23 18.23
N CYS A 92 -13.30 5.23 17.59
CA CYS A 92 -13.56 3.82 17.87
C CYS A 92 -13.16 3.45 19.30
N LEU A 93 -11.96 3.83 19.74
CA LEU A 93 -11.48 3.59 21.09
C LEU A 93 -12.40 4.25 22.12
N LYS A 94 -12.82 5.49 21.88
CA LYS A 94 -13.77 6.21 22.73
C LYS A 94 -15.08 5.46 22.88
N ARG A 95 -15.64 4.93 21.78
CA ARG A 95 -16.87 4.13 21.81
C ARG A 95 -16.69 2.87 22.65
N LEU A 96 -15.60 2.12 22.46
CA LEU A 96 -15.30 0.92 23.24
C LEU A 96 -15.20 1.25 24.74
N LEU A 97 -14.42 2.26 25.10
CA LEU A 97 -14.25 2.65 26.50
C LEU A 97 -15.53 3.23 27.12
N THR A 98 -16.40 3.88 26.34
CA THR A 98 -17.68 4.40 26.86
C THR A 98 -18.59 3.29 27.34
N VAL A 99 -18.60 2.15 26.65
CA VAL A 99 -19.38 0.96 27.06
C VAL A 99 -18.83 0.41 28.38
N ASP A 100 -17.51 0.26 28.49
CA ASP A 100 -16.89 -0.25 29.72
C ASP A 100 -17.14 0.69 30.89
N LEU A 101 -16.97 2.01 30.68
CA LEU A 101 -17.13 3.05 31.70
C LEU A 101 -18.50 3.02 32.38
N GLN A 102 -19.56 2.65 31.67
CA GLN A 102 -20.90 2.52 32.24
C GLN A 102 -21.02 1.36 33.22
N GLN A 103 -20.18 0.33 33.08
CA GLN A 103 -20.22 -0.91 33.84
C GLN A 103 -19.24 -0.90 35.03
N GLN A 104 -18.17 -0.11 34.96
CA GLN A 104 -17.12 -0.13 35.97
C GLN A 104 -17.46 0.69 37.22
N ARG A 105 -17.45 0.02 38.39
CA ARG A 105 -17.65 0.65 39.71
C ARG A 105 -16.34 0.88 40.47
N GLY A 106 -15.23 0.30 40.02
CA GLY A 106 -13.91 0.38 40.64
C GLY A 106 -12.79 0.39 39.59
N PRO A 107 -11.52 0.47 40.02
CA PRO A 107 -10.38 0.45 39.10
C PRO A 107 -10.42 -0.76 38.17
N TRP A 108 -10.11 -0.52 36.91
CA TRP A 108 -10.15 -1.53 35.85
C TRP A 108 -8.93 -1.35 34.95
N ALA A 109 -8.55 -2.41 34.25
CA ALA A 109 -7.33 -2.45 33.46
C ALA A 109 -7.56 -2.92 32.03
N ILE A 110 -6.79 -2.34 31.12
CA ILE A 110 -6.62 -2.86 29.76
C ILE A 110 -5.14 -3.15 29.57
N LYS A 111 -4.85 -4.37 29.09
CA LYS A 111 -3.49 -4.82 28.80
C LYS A 111 -3.30 -4.93 27.30
N ASP A 112 -2.36 -4.17 26.74
CA ASP A 112 -1.87 -4.36 25.38
C ASP A 112 -0.47 -3.75 25.22
N PRO A 113 0.55 -4.53 24.82
CA PRO A 113 1.89 -4.03 24.56
C PRO A 113 1.95 -2.84 23.57
N ARG A 114 1.07 -2.82 22.57
CA ARG A 114 1.01 -1.77 21.52
C ARG A 114 0.61 -0.42 22.08
N SER A 115 -0.14 -0.41 23.18
CA SER A 115 -0.49 0.81 23.90
C SER A 115 0.73 1.56 24.45
N SER A 116 1.90 0.89 24.55
CA SER A 116 3.18 1.54 24.86
C SER A 116 3.59 2.56 23.80
N LEU A 117 3.28 2.29 22.53
CA LEU A 117 3.57 3.18 21.41
C LEU A 117 2.45 4.20 21.20
N LEU A 118 1.20 3.77 21.39
CA LEU A 118 0.01 4.58 21.10
C LEU A 118 -0.52 5.36 22.31
N LEU A 119 0.26 5.51 23.37
CA LEU A 119 -0.16 6.22 24.59
C LEU A 119 -0.73 7.64 24.31
N PRO A 120 -0.23 8.43 23.34
CA PRO A 120 -0.86 9.72 23.00
C PRO A 120 -2.34 9.61 22.62
N LEU A 121 -2.75 8.54 21.91
CA LEU A 121 -4.15 8.27 21.57
C LEU A 121 -4.99 7.96 22.82
N TRP A 122 -4.45 7.15 23.72
CA TRP A 122 -5.08 6.84 24.99
C TRP A 122 -5.28 8.09 25.84
N ARG A 123 -4.29 9.00 25.88
CA ARG A 123 -4.40 10.28 26.60
C ARG A 123 -5.49 11.16 26.01
N LEU A 124 -5.55 11.26 24.68
CA LEU A 124 -6.58 12.03 23.97
C LEU A 124 -7.98 11.52 24.36
N VAL A 125 -8.22 10.23 24.20
CA VAL A 125 -9.53 9.62 24.47
C VAL A 125 -9.87 9.66 25.96
N ALA A 126 -8.89 9.41 26.85
CA ALA A 126 -9.11 9.49 28.28
C ALA A 126 -9.47 10.92 28.73
N ALA A 127 -8.84 11.95 28.16
CA ALA A 127 -9.19 13.34 28.42
C ALA A 127 -10.62 13.66 27.96
N GLU A 128 -11.01 13.24 26.75
CA GLU A 128 -12.38 13.44 26.24
C GLU A 128 -13.44 12.73 27.08
N LEU A 129 -13.09 11.59 27.69
CA LEU A 129 -13.97 10.82 28.55
C LEU A 129 -13.86 11.22 30.03
N ASN A 130 -13.08 12.24 30.39
CA ASN A 130 -12.77 12.58 31.78
C ASN A 130 -12.38 11.34 32.62
N LEU A 131 -11.62 10.43 32.00
CA LEU A 131 -11.24 9.14 32.56
C LEU A 131 -9.83 9.24 33.16
N PRO A 132 -9.66 9.09 34.49
CA PRO A 132 -8.34 9.11 35.09
C PRO A 132 -7.50 7.94 34.59
N LEU A 133 -6.32 8.22 34.03
CA LEU A 133 -5.44 7.21 33.44
C LEU A 133 -4.23 6.94 34.35
N ARG A 134 -3.93 5.66 34.62
CA ARG A 134 -2.72 5.22 35.34
C ARG A 134 -1.96 4.21 34.48
N LEU A 135 -0.64 4.15 34.62
CA LEU A 135 0.23 3.28 33.83
C LEU A 135 0.93 2.24 34.69
N LEU A 136 0.89 0.99 34.25
CA LEU A 136 1.70 -0.11 34.76
C LEU A 136 2.69 -0.55 33.69
N LEU A 137 3.95 -0.16 33.84
CA LEU A 137 5.03 -0.55 32.93
C LEU A 137 5.67 -1.85 33.39
N ALA A 138 5.34 -2.95 32.73
CA ALA A 138 6.01 -4.23 32.92
C ALA A 138 7.25 -4.34 32.02
N PHE A 139 8.37 -4.79 32.59
CA PHE A 139 9.56 -5.14 31.82
C PHE A 139 10.16 -6.46 32.30
N ARG A 140 10.86 -7.13 31.39
CA ARG A 140 11.64 -8.35 31.63
C ARG A 140 13.07 -8.14 31.15
N HIS A 141 13.99 -8.94 31.66
CA HIS A 141 15.38 -8.91 31.23
C HIS A 141 15.47 -9.01 29.69
N PRO A 142 16.14 -8.07 29.00
CA PRO A 142 16.09 -7.94 27.55
C PRO A 142 16.64 -9.16 26.82
N ALA A 143 17.60 -9.89 27.39
CA ALA A 143 18.11 -11.11 26.77
C ALA A 143 17.01 -12.17 26.60
N GLU A 144 16.12 -12.32 27.58
CA GLU A 144 15.03 -13.30 27.54
C GLU A 144 13.95 -12.89 26.54
N VAL A 145 13.65 -11.59 26.46
CA VAL A 145 12.71 -11.04 25.48
C VAL A 145 13.25 -11.24 24.06
N VAL A 146 14.52 -10.90 23.83
CA VAL A 146 15.17 -11.05 22.52
C VAL A 146 15.18 -12.51 22.07
N THR A 147 15.63 -13.43 22.92
CA THR A 147 15.62 -14.87 22.61
C THR A 147 14.20 -15.35 22.30
N SER A 148 13.20 -14.95 23.10
CA SER A 148 11.81 -15.37 22.86
C SER A 148 11.22 -14.81 21.56
N LEU A 149 11.57 -13.60 21.16
CA LEU A 149 11.06 -12.98 19.92
C LEU A 149 11.74 -13.59 18.70
N VAL A 150 13.06 -13.75 18.72
CA VAL A 150 13.81 -14.37 17.61
C VAL A 150 13.33 -15.81 17.40
N ASN A 151 13.22 -16.61 18.46
CA ASN A 151 12.80 -18.02 18.32
C ASN A 151 11.39 -18.18 17.75
N ARG A 152 10.48 -17.24 18.02
CA ARG A 152 9.10 -17.31 17.54
C ARG A 152 8.93 -16.69 16.16
N ASP A 153 9.53 -15.53 15.92
CA ASP A 153 9.16 -14.63 14.81
C ASP A 153 10.20 -14.59 13.68
N ALA A 154 11.39 -15.19 13.85
CA ALA A 154 12.46 -15.12 12.84
C ALA A 154 12.03 -15.68 11.48
N ALA A 155 11.38 -16.84 11.46
CA ALA A 155 10.96 -17.49 10.21
C ALA A 155 9.89 -16.68 9.43
N ALA A 156 9.03 -15.94 10.13
CA ALA A 156 7.91 -15.23 9.52
C ALA A 156 8.22 -13.77 9.16
N THR A 157 9.19 -13.15 9.84
CA THR A 157 9.42 -11.70 9.75
C THR A 157 10.88 -11.31 9.60
N GLU A 158 11.79 -12.29 9.53
CA GLU A 158 13.25 -12.07 9.56
C GLU A 158 13.70 -11.35 10.84
N MET A 159 13.05 -11.65 11.97
CA MET A 159 13.36 -11.05 13.26
C MET A 159 14.79 -11.35 13.71
N THR A 160 15.65 -10.33 13.70
CA THR A 160 17.04 -10.44 14.17
C THR A 160 17.18 -10.02 15.63
N SER A 161 18.26 -10.47 16.28
CA SER A 161 18.63 -10.04 17.63
C SER A 161 18.80 -8.52 17.74
N ALA A 162 19.32 -7.88 16.69
CA ALA A 162 19.47 -6.43 16.64
C ALA A 162 18.11 -5.71 16.61
N ARG A 163 17.17 -6.19 15.78
CA ARG A 163 15.82 -5.63 15.66
C ARG A 163 15.02 -5.84 16.95
N ALA A 164 15.06 -7.02 17.54
CA ALA A 164 14.42 -7.31 18.82
C ALA A 164 14.94 -6.42 19.96
N GLN A 165 16.25 -6.18 20.02
CA GLN A 165 16.86 -5.24 20.98
C GLN A 165 16.39 -3.79 20.77
N ALA A 166 16.24 -3.36 19.51
CA ALA A 166 15.74 -2.03 19.18
C ALA A 166 14.26 -1.87 19.57
N LEU A 167 13.41 -2.86 19.27
CA LEU A 167 11.99 -2.87 19.65
C LEU A 167 11.82 -2.78 21.17
N TRP A 168 12.64 -3.51 21.93
CA TRP A 168 12.62 -3.48 23.40
C TRP A 168 12.99 -2.10 23.96
N ILE A 169 13.97 -1.39 23.37
CA ILE A 169 14.23 0.00 23.78
C ILE A 169 13.06 0.91 23.36
N ARG A 170 12.57 0.75 22.13
CA ARG A 170 11.57 1.63 21.52
C ARG A 170 10.28 1.70 22.33
N HIS A 171 9.74 0.56 22.77
CA HIS A 171 8.51 0.51 23.56
C HIS A 171 8.66 1.20 24.92
N GLN A 172 9.83 1.07 25.55
CA GLN A 172 10.09 1.63 26.87
C GLN A 172 10.35 3.14 26.78
N GLN A 173 11.14 3.55 25.78
CA GLN A 173 11.46 4.94 25.55
C GLN A 173 10.22 5.75 25.15
N GLN A 174 9.46 5.29 24.16
CA GLN A 174 8.29 6.02 23.68
C GLN A 174 7.25 6.18 24.78
N LEU A 175 6.96 5.10 25.52
CA LEU A 175 6.05 5.14 26.66
C LEU A 175 6.46 6.16 27.70
N LEU A 176 7.74 6.21 28.09
CA LEU A 176 8.22 7.12 29.14
C LEU A 176 8.21 8.59 28.71
N VAL A 177 8.40 8.85 27.42
CA VAL A 177 8.26 10.20 26.84
C VAL A 177 6.78 10.60 26.88
N ASP A 178 5.89 9.75 26.38
CA ASP A 178 4.46 10.06 26.22
C ASP A 178 3.69 10.02 27.54
N ALA A 179 4.19 9.30 28.54
CA ALA A 179 3.58 9.23 29.87
C ALA A 179 3.47 10.59 30.54
N GLY A 180 4.37 11.53 30.23
CA GLY A 180 4.36 12.87 30.82
C GLY A 180 4.34 12.82 32.34
N ASP A 181 3.23 13.30 32.90
CA ASP A 181 2.91 13.45 34.32
C ASP A 181 1.97 12.36 34.86
N LEU A 182 1.45 11.47 34.01
CA LEU A 182 0.53 10.40 34.42
C LEU A 182 1.06 9.60 35.62
N PRO A 183 0.24 9.08 36.54
CA PRO A 183 0.70 8.13 37.53
C PRO A 183 1.30 6.90 36.85
N LEU A 184 2.53 6.52 37.22
CA LEU A 184 3.26 5.39 36.64
C LEU A 184 3.88 4.55 37.73
N HIS A 185 3.66 3.24 37.66
CA HIS A 185 4.35 2.25 38.46
C HIS A 185 5.07 1.25 37.54
N VAL A 186 6.28 0.84 37.94
CA VAL A 186 7.15 -0.02 37.14
C VAL A 186 7.23 -1.40 37.80
N VAL A 187 6.93 -2.44 37.03
CA VAL A 187 6.87 -3.83 37.48
C VAL A 187 8.01 -4.61 36.82
N SER A 188 8.86 -5.22 37.65
CA SER A 188 9.96 -6.07 37.20
C SER A 188 9.55 -7.54 37.24
N TYR A 189 9.77 -8.24 36.13
CA TYR A 189 9.43 -9.66 36.02
C TYR A 189 10.23 -10.55 37.00
N SER A 190 11.51 -10.24 37.23
CA SER A 190 12.37 -11.01 38.16
C SER A 190 11.87 -10.92 39.60
N ARG A 191 11.38 -9.74 40.00
CA ARG A 191 10.87 -9.46 41.35
C ARG A 191 9.59 -10.23 41.71
N TRP A 192 8.88 -10.79 40.73
CA TRP A 192 7.82 -11.76 41.04
C TRP A 192 8.36 -13.00 41.74
N PHE A 193 9.63 -13.34 41.56
CA PHE A 193 10.25 -14.52 42.15
C PHE A 193 11.15 -14.16 43.33
N ASP A 194 11.79 -12.99 43.27
CA ASP A 194 12.77 -12.59 44.29
C ASP A 194 12.10 -11.84 45.47
N GLU A 195 11.11 -10.99 45.19
CA GLU A 195 10.44 -10.14 46.19
C GLU A 195 8.90 -10.07 45.97
N PRO A 196 8.19 -11.21 45.80
CA PRO A 196 6.80 -11.24 45.33
C PRO A 196 5.84 -10.42 46.21
N LYS A 197 5.90 -10.60 47.52
CA LYS A 197 4.99 -9.95 48.47
C LYS A 197 5.12 -8.42 48.41
N THR A 198 6.34 -7.92 48.39
CA THR A 198 6.63 -6.47 48.31
C THR A 198 6.10 -5.88 47.01
N GLN A 199 6.32 -6.54 45.87
CA GLN A 199 5.85 -6.05 44.58
C GLN A 199 4.31 -6.09 44.47
N ILE A 200 3.65 -7.14 44.97
CA ILE A 200 2.18 -7.24 45.00
C ILE A 200 1.57 -6.14 45.89
N GLN A 201 2.14 -5.89 47.08
CA GLN A 201 1.65 -4.85 47.98
C GLN A 201 1.78 -3.44 47.37
N ALA A 202 2.92 -3.17 46.70
CA ALA A 202 3.10 -1.91 45.98
C ALA A 202 2.11 -1.76 44.82
N LEU A 203 1.83 -2.86 44.10
CA LEU A 203 0.85 -2.89 43.02
C LEU A 203 -0.59 -2.65 43.53
N GLN A 204 -0.98 -3.29 44.64
CA GLN A 204 -2.29 -3.08 45.27
C GLN A 204 -2.45 -1.62 45.70
N THR A 205 -1.44 -1.05 46.36
CA THR A 205 -1.44 0.35 46.79
C THR A 205 -1.59 1.31 45.59
N PHE A 206 -0.91 1.02 44.48
CA PHE A 206 -0.99 1.84 43.27
C PHE A 206 -2.34 1.73 42.55
N CYS A 207 -2.91 0.52 42.46
CA CYS A 207 -4.16 0.29 41.75
C CYS A 207 -5.38 0.70 42.59
N ARG A 208 -5.33 0.46 43.91
CA ARG A 208 -6.43 0.61 44.86
C ARG A 208 -5.94 1.28 46.16
N PRO A 209 -5.54 2.56 46.13
CA PRO A 209 -4.96 3.23 47.30
C PRO A 209 -5.89 3.23 48.53
N ASP A 210 -7.21 3.21 48.30
CA ASP A 210 -8.23 3.23 49.36
C ASP A 210 -8.66 1.83 49.83
N ASN A 211 -8.06 0.75 49.31
CA ASN A 211 -8.41 -0.63 49.65
C ASN A 211 -7.17 -1.52 49.77
N ASN A 212 -6.70 -1.69 51.00
CA ASN A 212 -5.58 -2.56 51.34
C ASN A 212 -6.14 -3.87 51.92
N ASP A 213 -6.37 -4.85 51.04
CA ASP A 213 -6.94 -6.16 51.38
C ASP A 213 -5.81 -7.22 51.45
N PRO A 214 -5.39 -7.64 52.66
CA PRO A 214 -4.35 -8.66 52.82
C PRO A 214 -4.72 -10.01 52.23
N THR A 215 -6.02 -10.34 52.13
CA THR A 215 -6.50 -11.60 51.56
C THR A 215 -6.31 -11.60 50.05
N ALA A 216 -6.59 -10.49 49.37
CA ALA A 216 -6.30 -10.34 47.94
C ALA A 216 -4.80 -10.46 47.63
N VAL A 217 -3.92 -9.93 48.51
CA VAL A 217 -2.46 -10.12 48.39
C VAL A 217 -2.08 -11.60 48.46
N GLN A 218 -2.70 -12.35 49.37
CA GLN A 218 -2.45 -13.79 49.50
C GLN A 218 -2.94 -14.58 48.28
N THR A 219 -4.10 -14.23 47.71
CA THR A 219 -4.58 -14.83 46.46
C THR A 219 -3.66 -14.52 45.30
N ALA A 220 -3.21 -13.27 45.17
CA ALA A 220 -2.29 -12.85 44.12
C ALA A 220 -0.92 -13.55 44.22
N LEU A 221 -0.43 -13.87 45.42
CA LEU A 221 0.77 -14.68 45.62
C LEU A 221 0.63 -16.08 45.01
N GLY A 222 -0.58 -16.65 45.05
CA GLY A 222 -0.89 -17.96 44.46
C GLY A 222 -0.83 -17.99 42.93
N CYS A 223 -0.88 -16.85 42.24
CA CYS A 223 -0.74 -16.78 40.79
C CYS A 223 0.70 -16.99 40.30
N ILE A 224 1.69 -16.91 41.20
CA ILE A 224 3.11 -16.97 40.84
C ILE A 224 3.58 -18.43 40.87
N CYS A 225 3.79 -19.02 39.70
CA CYS A 225 4.33 -20.38 39.55
C CYS A 225 5.85 -20.35 39.29
N SER A 226 6.62 -21.22 39.95
CA SER A 226 8.07 -21.37 39.72
C SER A 226 8.41 -21.68 38.26
N ASP A 227 7.52 -22.38 37.54
CA ASP A 227 7.71 -22.76 36.14
C ASP A 227 7.65 -21.55 35.18
N TYR A 228 7.09 -20.42 35.63
CA TYR A 228 7.15 -19.15 34.91
C TYR A 228 8.50 -18.45 35.03
N ARG A 229 9.34 -18.88 35.97
CA ARG A 229 10.77 -18.55 35.97
C ARG A 229 11.40 -19.36 34.84
N ARG A 230 11.22 -18.91 33.59
CA ARG A 230 11.96 -19.48 32.45
C ARG A 230 13.43 -19.24 32.73
N SER A 231 14.08 -20.25 33.29
CA SER A 231 15.50 -20.31 33.46
C SER A 231 16.17 -20.17 32.09
N GLN A 232 17.43 -19.78 32.10
CA GLN A 232 18.30 -19.63 30.94
C GLN A 232 18.57 -20.98 30.25
N THR A 233 17.54 -21.73 29.88
CA THR A 233 17.66 -23.10 29.37
C THR A 233 17.56 -23.12 27.85
N HIS A 234 18.69 -23.55 27.28
CA HIS A 234 18.96 -23.92 25.89
C HIS A 234 19.27 -22.79 24.89
N GLY A 235 20.41 -22.11 25.11
CA GLY A 235 21.11 -21.31 24.08
C GLY A 235 22.15 -20.35 24.68
N GLN A 236 23.17 -19.95 23.91
CA GLN A 236 24.04 -18.83 24.29
C GLN A 236 23.19 -17.55 24.42
N ALA A 237 23.24 -16.88 25.57
CA ALA A 237 22.52 -15.64 25.78
C ALA A 237 22.96 -14.57 24.75
N PRO A 238 22.02 -13.85 24.12
CA PRO A 238 22.36 -12.87 23.09
C PRO A 238 23.22 -11.74 23.70
N ARG A 239 24.28 -11.36 22.99
CA ARG A 239 25.14 -10.24 23.40
C ARG A 239 24.35 -8.94 23.32
N LEU A 240 24.00 -8.40 24.48
CA LEU A 240 23.25 -7.14 24.58
C LEU A 240 24.12 -5.92 24.29
N LYS A 241 23.60 -5.00 23.48
CA LYS A 241 24.22 -3.69 23.22
C LYS A 241 24.33 -2.88 24.52
N ARG A 242 25.36 -2.03 24.62
CA ARG A 242 25.61 -1.19 25.81
C ARG A 242 24.39 -0.35 26.21
N GLN A 243 23.67 0.19 25.23
CA GLN A 243 22.47 1.00 25.45
C GLN A 243 21.32 0.18 26.07
N VAL A 244 21.08 -1.05 25.59
CA VAL A 244 20.06 -1.95 26.13
C VAL A 244 20.32 -2.27 27.60
N ARG A 245 21.57 -2.59 27.95
CA ARG A 245 21.97 -2.83 29.36
C ARG A 245 21.81 -1.60 30.24
N ARG A 246 21.99 -0.39 29.69
CA ARG A 246 21.80 0.86 30.43
C ARG A 246 20.32 1.09 30.72
N TRP A 247 19.45 0.95 29.72
CA TRP A 247 17.99 1.02 29.89
C TRP A 247 17.49 0.01 30.92
N HIS A 248 17.93 -1.24 30.84
CA HIS A 248 17.55 -2.28 31.80
C HIS A 248 17.89 -1.89 33.25
N ARG A 249 19.11 -1.40 33.50
CA ARG A 249 19.51 -0.94 34.85
C ARG A 249 18.64 0.20 35.36
N GLN A 250 18.24 1.13 34.49
CA GLN A 250 17.38 2.25 34.90
C GLN A 250 15.96 1.79 35.23
N LEU A 251 15.44 0.80 34.50
CA LEU A 251 14.13 0.20 34.80
C LEU A 251 14.14 -0.58 36.13
N GLU A 252 15.20 -1.33 36.42
CA GLU A 252 15.36 -2.02 37.72
C GLU A 252 15.44 -1.03 38.90
N GLN A 253 16.19 0.06 38.75
CA GLN A 253 16.21 1.14 39.76
C GLN A 253 14.84 1.79 39.95
N ALA A 254 14.06 1.94 38.88
CA ALA A 254 12.71 2.49 38.96
C ALA A 254 11.72 1.54 39.64
N ALA A 255 11.82 0.23 39.37
CA ALA A 255 11.02 -0.79 40.05
C ALA A 255 11.31 -0.85 41.56
N ALA A 256 12.49 -0.40 42.00
CA ALA A 256 12.84 -0.22 43.41
C ALA A 256 12.35 1.11 44.02
N GLY A 257 11.61 1.94 43.28
CA GLY A 257 10.96 3.16 43.79
C GLY A 257 11.41 4.47 43.12
N SER A 258 12.36 4.44 42.18
CA SER A 258 12.95 5.65 41.58
C SER A 258 12.31 6.10 40.24
N VAL A 259 10.99 6.08 40.13
CA VAL A 259 10.27 6.37 38.86
C VAL A 259 10.52 7.81 38.36
N GLY A 260 10.61 8.80 39.26
CA GLY A 260 10.91 10.19 38.89
C GLY A 260 12.29 10.35 38.23
N ALA A 261 13.31 9.66 38.76
CA ALA A 261 14.64 9.64 38.19
C ALA A 261 14.66 9.00 36.80
N LEU A 262 13.92 7.89 36.62
CA LEU A 262 13.76 7.23 35.32
C LEU A 262 13.17 8.18 34.27
N ARG A 263 12.10 8.90 34.60
CA ARG A 263 11.48 9.89 33.69
C ARG A 263 12.46 10.97 33.27
N HIS A 264 13.14 11.55 34.24
CA HIS A 264 14.10 12.62 33.98
C HIS A 264 15.32 12.12 33.19
N TRP A 265 15.74 10.88 33.41
CA TRP A 265 16.80 10.24 32.63
C TRP A 265 16.36 9.90 31.21
N ALA A 266 15.15 9.36 31.03
CA ALA A 266 14.58 8.98 29.73
C ALA A 266 14.40 10.18 28.80
N ARG A 267 13.92 11.32 29.30
CA ARG A 267 13.78 12.58 28.53
C ARG A 267 15.11 13.16 28.05
N ARG A 268 16.21 12.85 28.75
CA ARG A 268 17.57 13.26 28.39
C ARG A 268 18.27 12.25 27.47
N GLN A 269 17.65 11.11 27.21
CA GLN A 269 18.09 10.26 26.11
C GLN A 269 17.63 10.92 24.81
N PRO A 270 18.45 10.92 23.75
CA PRO A 270 18.04 11.47 22.46
C PRO A 270 16.69 10.87 22.06
N GLY A 271 15.67 11.73 22.03
CA GLY A 271 14.33 11.39 21.56
C GLY A 271 14.28 11.41 20.03
N PRO A 272 13.37 10.68 19.39
CA PRO A 272 13.11 10.86 17.98
C PRO A 272 12.12 12.03 17.82
N SER A 273 12.62 13.15 17.28
CA SER A 273 11.87 14.33 16.81
C SER A 273 11.27 15.26 17.88
N ALA A 274 11.99 16.36 18.19
CA ALA A 274 11.40 17.55 18.80
C ALA A 274 10.97 18.52 17.68
N HIS A 275 9.69 18.90 17.63
CA HIS A 275 9.18 19.84 16.65
C HIS A 275 8.59 21.12 17.25
N LEU A 276 8.82 22.20 16.49
CA LEU A 276 8.56 23.61 16.75
C LEU A 276 7.06 23.98 16.77
N ASN A 277 6.73 25.00 17.57
CA ASN A 277 5.39 25.56 17.77
C ASN A 277 5.02 26.58 16.65
N PRO A 278 3.86 26.46 15.98
CA PRO A 278 3.55 27.24 14.76
C PRO A 278 3.02 28.68 14.96
N ARG A 279 2.98 29.23 16.18
CA ARG A 279 2.31 30.54 16.43
C ARG A 279 3.10 31.82 16.13
N ASN A 280 4.31 31.76 15.57
CA ASN A 280 5.17 32.96 15.36
C ASN A 280 5.42 33.34 13.89
N LEU A 281 4.46 33.14 12.98
CA LEU A 281 4.62 33.46 11.54
C LEU A 281 3.84 34.70 11.12
N SER A 282 4.20 35.87 11.67
CA SER A 282 3.69 37.15 11.17
C SER A 282 4.77 38.23 11.18
N THR A 283 5.79 38.09 10.34
CA THR A 283 6.50 39.24 9.72
C THR A 283 7.37 38.76 8.54
N PRO A 284 7.39 39.46 7.39
CA PRO A 284 8.14 39.04 6.18
C PRO A 284 9.67 38.96 6.35
N ASN A 285 10.24 39.54 7.42
CA ASN A 285 11.69 39.57 7.68
C ASN A 285 12.17 38.49 8.67
N GLN A 286 11.34 37.53 9.04
CA GLN A 286 11.71 36.45 9.97
C GLN A 286 11.47 35.04 9.41
N HIS A 287 11.51 34.87 8.09
CA HIS A 287 11.44 33.55 7.48
C HIS A 287 12.70 32.72 7.84
N PRO A 288 12.57 31.45 8.29
CA PRO A 288 13.69 30.62 8.75
C PRO A 288 14.81 30.48 7.71
N TRP A 289 14.44 30.47 6.44
CA TRP A 289 15.35 30.33 5.31
C TRP A 289 16.20 31.58 5.06
N SER A 290 15.66 32.77 5.30
CA SER A 290 16.40 34.04 5.18
C SER A 290 17.46 34.19 6.28
N ARG A 291 17.24 33.55 7.45
CA ARG A 291 18.25 33.44 8.52
C ARG A 291 19.28 32.37 8.24
N ALA A 292 18.88 31.24 7.65
CA ALA A 292 19.80 30.18 7.23
C ALA A 292 20.78 30.68 6.15
N LEU A 293 20.31 31.45 5.17
CA LEU A 293 21.14 32.03 4.11
C LEU A 293 22.15 33.06 4.63
N LYS A 294 21.78 33.89 5.63
CA LYS A 294 22.74 34.80 6.28
C LYS A 294 23.78 34.09 7.15
N ALA A 295 23.45 32.92 7.70
CA ALA A 295 24.39 32.10 8.49
C ALA A 295 25.35 31.29 7.61
N LEU A 296 24.91 30.89 6.40
CA LEU A 296 25.71 30.13 5.44
C LEU A 296 26.74 30.99 4.68
N GLY A 297 26.49 32.30 4.55
CA GLY A 297 27.39 33.25 3.90
C GLY A 297 28.46 33.90 4.81
N SER A 298 28.57 33.50 6.08
CA SER A 298 29.63 33.97 6.98
C SER A 298 30.72 32.91 7.13
N ASP A 299 31.98 33.33 6.94
CA ASP A 299 33.19 32.51 6.77
C ASP A 299 33.68 31.73 8.02
N GLN A 300 32.77 31.31 8.91
CA GLN A 300 33.10 30.57 10.13
C GLN A 300 32.62 29.12 10.07
N SER A 301 33.58 28.22 9.86
CA SER A 301 33.38 26.78 9.59
C SER A 301 32.72 25.98 10.72
N GLU A 302 32.80 26.43 11.98
CA GLU A 302 32.15 25.75 13.11
C GLU A 302 30.62 26.00 13.15
N LEU A 303 30.15 27.14 12.63
CA LEU A 303 28.72 27.47 12.56
C LEU A 303 28.01 26.73 11.40
N GLN A 304 28.73 26.40 10.32
CA GLN A 304 28.20 25.57 9.22
C GLN A 304 27.87 24.15 9.68
N ALA A 305 28.74 23.52 10.48
CA ALA A 305 28.48 22.18 11.02
C ALA A 305 27.29 22.16 11.98
N ALA A 306 27.14 23.20 12.81
CA ALA A 306 26.02 23.35 13.74
C ALA A 306 24.70 23.69 13.02
N GLY A 307 24.72 24.48 11.95
CA GLY A 307 23.56 24.80 11.12
C GLY A 307 23.01 23.58 10.37
N ILE A 308 23.89 22.76 9.80
CA ILE A 308 23.53 21.51 9.12
C ILE A 308 23.03 20.46 10.13
N GLN A 309 23.61 20.39 11.33
CA GLN A 309 23.10 19.56 12.43
C GLN A 309 21.75 20.05 12.95
N ALA A 310 21.52 21.36 13.05
CA ALA A 310 20.24 21.91 13.47
C ALA A 310 19.14 21.67 12.41
N TRP A 311 19.48 21.73 11.12
CA TRP A 311 18.56 21.46 10.00
C TRP A 311 18.11 19.98 9.97
N THR A 312 19.04 19.06 10.22
CA THR A 312 18.74 17.61 10.38
C THR A 312 18.03 17.28 11.70
N GLN A 313 18.23 18.08 12.76
CA GLN A 313 17.54 17.90 14.06
C GLN A 313 16.16 18.57 14.14
N SER A 314 15.82 19.49 13.24
CA SER A 314 14.54 20.21 13.20
C SER A 314 13.41 19.43 12.51
N GLY A 315 13.71 18.22 12.01
CA GLY A 315 12.77 17.21 11.53
C GLY A 315 11.85 17.60 10.37
N ILE A 316 12.19 18.64 9.58
CA ILE A 316 11.36 19.07 8.44
C ILE A 316 11.08 17.84 7.57
N ALA A 317 9.84 17.34 7.61
CA ALA A 317 9.44 16.19 6.84
C ALA A 317 9.51 16.55 5.35
N PRO A 318 9.85 15.60 4.46
CA PRO A 318 9.78 15.84 3.03
C PRO A 318 8.38 16.33 2.68
N ILE A 319 8.32 17.56 2.19
CA ILE A 319 7.10 18.11 1.63
C ILE A 319 6.84 17.32 0.35
N SER A 320 5.69 16.69 0.23
CA SER A 320 5.34 16.02 -1.04
C SER A 320 5.20 17.07 -2.15
N LEU A 321 5.52 16.71 -3.40
CA LEU A 321 5.25 17.54 -4.59
C LEU A 321 3.81 18.10 -4.58
N ALA A 322 2.85 17.33 -4.05
CA ALA A 322 1.46 17.74 -3.88
C ALA A 322 1.25 18.89 -2.87
N GLN A 323 2.03 18.95 -1.80
CA GLN A 323 1.97 20.02 -0.80
C GLN A 323 2.69 21.29 -1.27
N LEU A 324 3.76 21.15 -2.06
CA LEU A 324 4.46 22.26 -2.73
C LEU A 324 3.57 22.94 -3.78
N ARG A 325 2.80 22.15 -4.58
CA ARG A 325 1.84 22.65 -5.57
C ARG A 325 0.69 23.51 -4.99
N CYS A 326 0.45 23.47 -3.68
CA CYS A 326 -0.60 24.26 -3.03
C CYS A 326 -0.14 25.66 -2.59
N LEU A 327 1.16 25.97 -2.71
CA LEU A 327 1.76 27.24 -2.27
C LEU A 327 1.87 28.21 -3.45
N ASN A 328 0.75 28.83 -3.83
CA ASN A 328 0.71 29.78 -4.93
C ASN A 328 1.28 31.15 -4.48
N HIS A 329 2.55 31.45 -4.80
CA HIS A 329 3.22 32.70 -4.37
C HIS A 329 3.37 33.68 -5.54
N PRO A 330 2.90 34.94 -5.42
CA PRO A 330 3.08 35.95 -6.46
C PRO A 330 4.54 36.43 -6.44
N GLY A 331 5.28 36.27 -7.54
CA GLY A 331 6.63 36.82 -7.68
C GLY A 331 7.63 36.10 -8.61
N PHE A 332 7.32 34.90 -9.12
CA PHE A 332 8.20 34.14 -10.02
C PHE A 332 7.51 33.87 -11.37
N PRO A 333 8.26 33.63 -12.48
CA PRO A 333 7.69 33.26 -13.77
C PRO A 333 6.75 32.04 -13.59
N GLY A 334 5.56 32.13 -14.18
CA GLY A 334 4.38 31.33 -13.78
C GLY A 334 4.50 29.80 -13.89
N ASP A 335 3.45 29.13 -13.41
CA ASP A 335 3.29 27.65 -13.33
C ASP A 335 3.36 26.90 -14.67
N ASP A 336 3.46 27.63 -15.80
CA ASP A 336 3.51 27.07 -17.14
C ASP A 336 4.96 27.03 -17.67
N PRO A 337 5.59 25.85 -17.74
CA PRO A 337 6.92 25.68 -18.33
C PRO A 337 6.96 26.02 -19.83
N SER A 338 5.81 26.09 -20.50
CA SER A 338 5.73 26.38 -21.94
C SER A 338 5.83 27.87 -22.28
N ALA A 339 5.84 28.75 -21.29
CA ALA A 339 5.99 30.20 -21.46
C ALA A 339 7.45 30.67 -21.64
N ASP A 340 8.41 29.73 -21.73
CA ASP A 340 9.85 29.99 -21.73
C ASP A 340 10.33 30.56 -23.08
N GLN A 341 10.46 31.89 -23.17
CA GLN A 341 11.13 32.58 -24.29
C GLN A 341 12.29 33.45 -23.78
N GLY A 342 13.20 32.85 -23.00
CA GLY A 342 14.47 33.47 -22.68
C GLY A 342 15.29 33.73 -23.94
N GLY A 343 15.91 34.92 -24.05
CA GLY A 343 16.83 35.23 -25.15
C GLY A 343 18.09 34.33 -25.15
N PRO A 344 18.82 34.26 -26.27
CA PRO A 344 19.98 33.36 -26.41
C PRO A 344 21.07 33.65 -25.36
N LEU A 345 21.78 32.60 -24.95
CA LEU A 345 22.92 32.68 -24.03
C LEU A 345 24.12 33.41 -24.71
N PRO A 346 24.94 34.15 -23.94
CA PRO A 346 26.10 34.89 -24.46
C PRO A 346 27.18 33.98 -25.06
N GLN A 347 28.02 34.54 -25.94
CA GLN A 347 29.03 33.78 -26.71
C GLN A 347 30.13 33.12 -25.86
N ARG A 348 30.42 33.66 -24.67
CA ARG A 348 31.32 33.04 -23.68
C ARG A 348 30.52 32.80 -22.42
N LEU A 349 30.29 31.53 -22.10
CA LEU A 349 29.46 31.09 -20.98
C LEU A 349 30.17 29.95 -20.25
N LYS A 350 30.24 30.02 -18.92
CA LYS A 350 30.58 28.87 -18.07
C LYS A 350 29.33 28.10 -17.73
N LEU A 351 29.24 26.86 -18.22
CA LEU A 351 28.11 25.97 -17.98
C LEU A 351 28.45 24.99 -16.84
N GLY A 352 27.75 25.11 -15.71
CA GLY A 352 27.84 24.15 -14.62
C GLY A 352 27.08 22.87 -14.95
N LEU A 353 27.74 21.72 -14.88
CA LEU A 353 27.09 20.42 -15.10
C LEU A 353 26.77 19.75 -13.76
N ILE A 354 25.49 19.45 -13.52
CA ILE A 354 25.00 18.87 -12.25
C ILE A 354 24.33 17.53 -12.51
N GLY A 355 24.81 16.48 -11.84
CA GLY A 355 24.29 15.11 -11.96
C GLY A 355 24.63 14.39 -13.25
N GLY A 356 25.03 15.11 -14.30
CA GLY A 356 25.53 14.56 -15.54
C GLY A 356 27.04 14.34 -15.52
N SER A 357 27.51 13.39 -16.32
CA SER A 357 28.93 13.23 -16.63
C SER A 357 29.21 13.69 -18.05
N LEU A 358 30.36 14.32 -18.29
CA LEU A 358 30.85 14.55 -19.66
C LEU A 358 31.16 13.24 -20.40
N GLU A 359 31.20 12.12 -19.68
CA GLU A 359 31.32 10.78 -20.26
C GLU A 359 29.96 10.20 -20.68
N ASP A 360 28.85 10.72 -20.14
CA ASP A 360 27.48 10.33 -20.46
C ASP A 360 26.99 11.07 -21.70
N TRP A 361 26.48 10.33 -22.68
CA TRP A 361 26.00 10.88 -23.95
C TRP A 361 24.73 11.73 -23.80
N THR A 362 23.89 11.44 -22.80
CA THR A 362 22.66 12.22 -22.53
C THR A 362 22.99 13.66 -22.16
N THR A 363 24.07 13.86 -21.40
CA THR A 363 24.64 15.17 -21.11
C THR A 363 24.99 15.94 -22.38
N HIS A 364 25.62 15.30 -23.37
CA HIS A 364 26.01 15.95 -24.64
C HIS A 364 24.79 16.34 -25.47
N LEU A 365 23.74 15.51 -25.48
CA LEU A 365 22.49 15.81 -26.16
C LEU A 365 21.85 17.08 -25.59
N TRP A 366 21.73 17.17 -24.26
CA TRP A 366 21.14 18.34 -23.62
C TRP A 366 21.98 19.61 -23.78
N ILE A 367 23.31 19.51 -23.74
CA ILE A 367 24.18 20.67 -24.04
C ILE A 367 23.91 21.22 -25.44
N HIS A 368 23.65 20.36 -26.43
CA HIS A 368 23.36 20.77 -27.80
C HIS A 368 21.99 21.48 -27.94
N HIS A 369 21.03 21.16 -27.08
CA HIS A 369 19.72 21.80 -27.07
C HIS A 369 19.67 23.12 -26.29
N LEU A 370 20.80 23.55 -25.68
CA LEU A 370 20.88 24.85 -25.03
C LEU A 370 20.70 25.99 -26.06
N PRO A 371 20.01 27.08 -25.68
CA PRO A 371 19.77 28.22 -26.57
C PRO A 371 21.02 29.10 -26.70
N LEU A 372 22.11 28.56 -27.25
CA LEU A 372 23.37 29.25 -27.44
C LEU A 372 23.33 30.21 -28.65
N SER A 373 24.06 31.32 -28.58
CA SER A 373 24.27 32.18 -29.76
C SER A 373 25.07 31.43 -30.84
N PRO A 374 24.88 31.67 -32.15
CA PRO A 374 25.66 31.00 -33.21
C PRO A 374 27.18 31.17 -33.02
N GLY A 375 27.93 30.08 -33.16
CA GLY A 375 29.39 30.05 -32.96
C GLY A 375 29.87 30.05 -31.50
N SER A 376 28.97 29.87 -30.52
CA SER A 376 29.34 29.77 -29.10
C SER A 376 29.88 28.39 -28.74
N ASN A 377 30.86 28.34 -27.85
CA ASN A 377 31.38 27.08 -27.30
C ASN A 377 31.47 27.21 -25.77
N PRO A 378 30.50 26.67 -25.00
CA PRO A 378 30.44 26.86 -23.56
C PRO A 378 31.59 26.13 -22.86
N GLU A 379 32.22 26.80 -21.89
CA GLU A 379 33.25 26.20 -21.04
C GLU A 379 32.55 25.41 -19.92
N ILE A 380 32.66 24.08 -19.95
CA ILE A 380 31.94 23.21 -19.01
C ILE A 380 32.74 23.09 -17.71
N CYS A 381 32.12 23.43 -16.60
CA CYS A 381 32.73 23.42 -15.27
C CYS A 381 32.00 22.44 -14.34
N SER A 382 32.70 21.97 -13.30
CA SER A 382 32.08 21.14 -12.25
C SER A 382 31.06 21.95 -11.44
N ALA A 383 30.10 21.25 -10.82
CA ALA A 383 29.01 21.82 -10.01
C ALA A 383 29.47 22.71 -8.81
N GLU A 384 30.75 22.71 -8.48
CA GLU A 384 31.33 23.48 -7.36
C GLU A 384 32.02 24.78 -7.81
N ALA A 385 32.12 25.03 -9.12
CA ALA A 385 32.71 26.24 -9.69
C ALA A 385 31.65 27.31 -9.99
N THR A 386 32.02 28.59 -9.94
CA THR A 386 31.14 29.69 -10.34
C THR A 386 30.78 29.57 -11.84
N SER A 387 29.50 29.38 -12.13
CA SER A 387 28.95 29.19 -13.47
C SER A 387 27.91 30.28 -13.79
N ASP A 388 27.82 30.64 -15.07
CA ASP A 388 26.87 31.65 -15.55
C ASP A 388 25.48 31.01 -15.78
N ALA A 389 25.47 29.76 -16.27
CA ALA A 389 24.28 28.93 -16.40
C ALA A 389 24.58 27.50 -15.92
N ALA A 390 23.54 26.72 -15.63
CA ALA A 390 23.70 25.32 -15.23
C ALA A 390 22.79 24.39 -16.02
N LEU A 391 23.29 23.21 -16.36
CA LEU A 391 22.52 22.09 -16.86
C LEU A 391 22.33 21.09 -15.73
N HIS A 392 21.08 20.94 -15.29
CA HIS A 392 20.69 20.10 -14.17
C HIS A 392 20.08 18.80 -14.67
N LEU A 393 20.79 17.69 -14.47
CA LEU A 393 20.39 16.34 -14.87
C LEU A 393 20.25 15.41 -13.65
N GLN A 394 20.50 15.93 -12.45
CA GLN A 394 20.31 15.21 -11.20
C GLN A 394 18.85 15.26 -10.79
N ARG A 395 18.23 14.14 -10.44
CA ARG A 395 16.88 14.19 -9.86
C ARG A 395 16.95 14.78 -8.44
N LEU A 396 16.32 15.92 -8.20
CA LEU A 396 16.18 16.45 -6.84
C LEU A 396 15.18 15.61 -6.06
N GLU A 397 15.64 15.03 -4.95
CA GLU A 397 14.78 14.43 -3.95
C GLU A 397 14.36 15.46 -2.92
N VAL A 398 13.06 15.51 -2.61
CA VAL A 398 12.47 16.49 -1.66
C VAL A 398 12.86 16.22 -0.19
N THR A 399 13.72 15.23 0.04
CA THR A 399 14.27 14.84 1.35
C THR A 399 15.66 15.43 1.66
N ALA A 400 16.19 16.31 0.81
CA ALA A 400 17.54 16.90 0.85
C ALA A 400 18.58 16.14 0.02
N GLN A 401 18.81 16.64 -1.19
CA GLN A 401 20.14 16.58 -1.77
C GLN A 401 20.92 17.85 -1.39
N ASP A 402 22.24 17.68 -1.29
CA ASP A 402 23.25 18.61 -0.80
C ASP A 402 22.81 20.09 -0.73
N PRO A 403 22.68 20.69 0.47
CA PRO A 403 22.33 22.11 0.63
C PRO A 403 23.23 23.04 -0.18
N LYS A 404 24.48 22.63 -0.44
CA LYS A 404 25.42 23.37 -1.28
C LYS A 404 24.99 23.40 -2.74
N LEU A 405 24.41 22.32 -3.25
CA LEU A 405 23.91 22.24 -4.62
C LEU A 405 22.72 23.17 -4.82
N LEU A 406 21.74 23.15 -3.91
CA LEU A 406 20.60 24.06 -3.97
C LEU A 406 21.04 25.52 -3.83
N LEU A 407 21.98 25.80 -2.93
CA LEU A 407 22.56 27.14 -2.79
C LEU A 407 23.28 27.58 -4.09
N HIS A 408 24.05 26.70 -4.71
CA HIS A 408 24.69 26.95 -5.99
C HIS A 408 23.65 27.25 -7.09
N LEU A 409 22.64 26.40 -7.25
CA LEU A 409 21.57 26.59 -8.25
C LEU A 409 20.83 27.92 -8.10
N THR A 410 20.63 28.43 -6.87
CA THR A 410 20.00 29.74 -6.64
C THR A 410 20.89 30.94 -6.99
N GLN A 411 22.20 30.73 -7.16
CA GLN A 411 23.17 31.77 -7.50
C GLN A 411 23.47 31.82 -9.00
N VAL A 412 23.12 30.78 -9.75
CA VAL A 412 23.28 30.70 -11.19
C VAL A 412 22.18 31.50 -11.88
N GLU A 413 22.52 32.24 -12.93
CA GLU A 413 21.59 33.15 -13.61
C GLU A 413 20.42 32.38 -14.27
N ARG A 414 20.73 31.23 -14.89
CA ARG A 414 19.75 30.32 -15.52
C ARG A 414 20.09 28.85 -15.32
N VAL A 415 19.08 28.06 -14.97
CA VAL A 415 19.19 26.61 -14.80
C VAL A 415 18.32 25.91 -15.83
N PHE A 416 18.87 25.00 -16.62
CA PHE A 416 18.13 24.21 -17.60
C PHE A 416 17.93 22.80 -17.08
N ASP A 417 16.70 22.31 -17.12
CA ASP A 417 16.35 20.94 -16.74
C ASP A 417 15.36 20.34 -17.76
N PRO A 418 15.57 19.10 -18.23
CA PRO A 418 14.67 18.46 -19.19
C PRO A 418 13.35 17.96 -18.58
N ASP A 419 13.28 17.74 -17.26
CA ASP A 419 12.09 17.24 -16.56
C ASP A 419 11.19 18.41 -16.13
N PRO A 420 9.97 18.55 -16.71
CA PRO A 420 9.07 19.65 -16.38
C PRO A 420 8.61 19.66 -14.91
N ASP A 421 8.57 18.50 -14.24
CA ASP A 421 8.25 18.44 -12.81
C ASP A 421 9.43 18.92 -11.95
N GLN A 422 10.68 18.69 -12.37
CA GLN A 422 11.88 19.24 -11.73
C GLN A 422 11.96 20.76 -11.92
N VAL A 423 11.69 21.27 -13.13
CA VAL A 423 11.64 22.72 -13.39
C VAL A 423 10.63 23.42 -12.47
N LYS A 424 9.42 22.85 -12.34
CA LYS A 424 8.40 23.36 -11.41
C LYS A 424 8.88 23.33 -9.97
N LEU A 425 9.51 22.24 -9.53
CA LEU A 425 10.08 22.12 -8.19
C LEU A 425 11.18 23.17 -7.94
N LEU A 426 12.12 23.34 -8.87
CA LEU A 426 13.20 24.31 -8.82
C LEU A 426 12.67 25.76 -8.74
N ARG A 427 11.66 26.11 -9.55
CA ARG A 427 11.00 27.42 -9.48
C ARG A 427 10.34 27.66 -8.13
N LEU A 428 9.66 26.66 -7.57
CA LEU A 428 9.08 26.74 -6.22
C LEU A 428 10.15 26.94 -5.13
N LEU A 429 11.39 26.51 -5.39
CA LEU A 429 12.54 26.73 -4.50
C LEU A 429 13.28 28.05 -4.78
N GLY A 430 12.78 28.89 -5.68
CA GLY A 430 13.36 30.20 -6.00
C GLY A 430 14.53 30.16 -6.98
N VAL A 431 14.73 29.05 -7.71
CA VAL A 431 15.72 28.92 -8.78
C VAL A 431 15.13 29.40 -10.10
N ASN A 432 15.90 30.16 -10.89
CA ASN A 432 15.50 30.57 -12.23
C ASN A 432 15.68 29.41 -13.23
N ALA A 433 14.78 28.43 -13.16
CA ALA A 433 14.82 27.22 -13.97
C ALA A 433 13.95 27.32 -15.23
N GLU A 434 14.44 26.82 -16.36
CA GLU A 434 13.77 26.78 -17.66
C GLU A 434 13.69 25.32 -18.15
N GLN A 435 12.58 24.95 -18.78
CA GLN A 435 12.44 23.63 -19.36
C GLN A 435 13.22 23.55 -20.68
N LEU A 436 14.16 22.61 -20.73
CA LEU A 436 14.88 22.33 -21.96
C LEU A 436 14.03 21.41 -22.85
N SER A 437 13.31 21.99 -23.82
CA SER A 437 12.46 21.24 -24.76
C SER A 437 13.13 21.05 -26.12
N ILE A 438 12.98 19.88 -26.72
CA ILE A 438 13.57 19.52 -28.03
C ILE A 438 12.83 20.20 -29.20
N HIS A 439 11.71 20.89 -28.94
CA HIS A 439 10.68 21.12 -29.95
C HIS A 439 10.79 22.37 -30.84
N HIS A 440 11.81 23.24 -30.73
CA HIS A 440 11.79 24.49 -31.51
C HIS A 440 12.97 24.78 -32.46
N THR A 441 13.95 23.88 -32.60
CA THR A 441 15.15 24.16 -33.44
C THR A 441 15.64 23.00 -34.30
N LEU A 442 14.80 22.01 -34.63
CA LEU A 442 15.15 20.99 -35.63
C LEU A 442 15.36 21.58 -37.04
N HIS A 443 14.96 22.83 -37.30
CA HIS A 443 15.21 23.50 -38.59
C HIS A 443 16.54 24.26 -38.69
N ASN A 444 17.24 24.55 -37.58
CA ASN A 444 18.51 25.29 -37.63
C ASN A 444 19.73 24.46 -37.18
N ALA A 445 19.55 23.32 -36.51
CA ALA A 445 20.64 22.46 -36.06
C ALA A 445 21.30 21.62 -37.18
N ALA A 446 20.73 21.60 -38.38
CA ALA A 446 21.27 20.85 -39.53
C ALA A 446 22.63 21.35 -40.04
N LYS A 447 23.27 22.34 -39.39
CA LYS A 447 24.52 22.94 -39.88
C LYS A 447 25.71 22.92 -38.94
N GLU A 448 25.61 22.46 -37.68
CA GLU A 448 26.75 22.53 -36.76
C GLU A 448 27.07 21.19 -36.08
N GLY A 449 28.08 20.50 -36.64
CA GLY A 449 29.23 20.12 -35.84
C GLY A 449 29.43 18.64 -35.51
N TRP A 450 28.66 18.05 -34.58
CA TRP A 450 29.13 16.85 -33.86
C TRP A 450 28.27 15.58 -33.96
N LEU A 451 27.01 15.64 -34.41
CA LEU A 451 26.15 14.46 -34.69
C LEU A 451 25.99 14.16 -36.19
N ASN A 452 26.69 14.90 -37.06
CA ASN A 452 26.66 14.74 -38.52
C ASN A 452 27.49 13.54 -39.05
N SER A 453 27.55 12.42 -38.33
CA SER A 453 27.95 11.16 -38.97
C SER A 453 26.76 10.67 -39.78
N ASN A 454 26.88 10.63 -41.11
CA ASN A 454 25.86 10.13 -42.03
C ASN A 454 25.10 8.91 -41.44
N ASN A 455 23.76 8.87 -41.52
CA ASN A 455 22.92 7.75 -40.99
C ASN A 455 23.43 6.35 -41.37
N VAL A 456 24.03 6.24 -42.57
CA VAL A 456 24.65 5.03 -43.11
C VAL A 456 25.84 4.57 -42.25
N ASP A 457 26.62 5.51 -41.71
CA ASP A 457 27.79 5.25 -40.88
C ASP A 457 27.39 4.71 -39.50
N ALA A 458 26.38 5.30 -38.85
CA ALA A 458 25.89 4.82 -37.55
C ALA A 458 25.21 3.44 -37.63
N SER A 459 24.37 3.23 -38.66
CA SER A 459 23.73 1.94 -38.93
C SER A 459 24.78 0.84 -39.12
N THR A 460 25.80 1.12 -39.94
CA THR A 460 26.89 0.17 -40.24
C THR A 460 27.76 -0.12 -39.02
N GLN A 461 28.13 0.89 -38.24
CA GLN A 461 29.00 0.74 -37.07
C GLN A 461 28.32 0.02 -35.89
N LEU A 462 26.99 0.13 -35.76
CA LEU A 462 26.22 -0.59 -34.74
C LEU A 462 25.66 -1.93 -35.21
N GLY A 463 25.78 -2.26 -36.50
CA GLY A 463 25.14 -3.43 -37.09
C GLY A 463 23.61 -3.33 -37.09
N LEU A 464 23.06 -2.12 -37.10
CA LEU A 464 21.63 -1.85 -37.11
C LEU A 464 21.14 -1.58 -38.55
N PRO A 465 19.86 -1.87 -38.87
CA PRO A 465 19.32 -1.62 -40.19
C PRO A 465 19.26 -0.12 -40.53
N CYS A 466 19.41 0.18 -41.82
CA CYS A 466 19.28 1.53 -42.36
C CYS A 466 17.82 2.03 -42.22
N PRO A 467 17.58 3.19 -41.57
CA PRO A 467 16.23 3.74 -41.36
C PRO A 467 15.40 3.89 -42.63
N GLU A 468 15.99 4.43 -43.70
CA GLU A 468 15.30 4.65 -44.98
C GLU A 468 14.90 3.32 -45.64
N ALA A 469 15.68 2.26 -45.45
CA ALA A 469 15.35 0.93 -45.95
C ALA A 469 14.17 0.30 -45.19
N LEU A 470 14.08 0.50 -43.87
CA LEU A 470 12.96 0.01 -43.07
C LEU A 470 11.63 0.66 -43.48
N VAL A 471 11.64 1.95 -43.79
CA VAL A 471 10.46 2.67 -44.30
C VAL A 471 10.07 2.17 -45.70
N MET A 472 11.04 1.93 -46.59
CA MET A 472 10.77 1.35 -47.92
C MET A 472 10.18 -0.07 -47.85
N LEU A 473 10.44 -0.82 -46.78
CA LEU A 473 9.82 -2.12 -46.50
C LEU A 473 8.39 -1.99 -45.93
N GLY A 474 7.88 -0.78 -45.77
CA GLY A 474 6.54 -0.50 -45.27
C GLY A 474 6.46 -0.32 -43.75
N GLY A 475 7.59 -0.22 -43.05
CA GLY A 475 7.62 -0.03 -41.60
C GLY A 475 7.09 1.35 -41.18
N GLU A 476 6.10 1.37 -40.29
CA GLU A 476 5.64 2.56 -39.57
C GLU A 476 6.17 2.58 -38.12
N TRP A 477 6.35 1.40 -37.53
CA TRP A 477 6.78 1.19 -36.15
C TRP A 477 7.96 0.22 -36.09
N LEU A 478 8.93 0.49 -35.21
CA LEU A 478 10.05 -0.39 -34.94
C LEU A 478 10.15 -0.69 -33.44
N CYS A 479 9.96 -1.96 -33.07
CA CYS A 479 10.06 -2.45 -31.71
C CYS A 479 11.48 -2.91 -31.37
N LEU A 480 12.03 -2.44 -30.27
CA LEU A 480 13.37 -2.73 -29.78
C LEU A 480 13.29 -3.66 -28.56
N GLY A 481 13.76 -4.91 -28.70
CA GLY A 481 13.90 -5.87 -27.61
C GLY A 481 12.76 -6.87 -27.43
N SER A 482 12.16 -7.37 -28.52
CA SER A 482 11.17 -8.47 -28.45
C SER A 482 11.81 -9.79 -27.99
N SER A 483 11.07 -10.66 -27.30
CA SER A 483 11.54 -12.00 -26.91
C SER A 483 11.69 -12.93 -28.12
N GLU A 484 12.85 -13.58 -28.28
CA GLU A 484 13.11 -14.54 -29.37
C GLU A 484 12.34 -15.87 -29.22
N THR A 485 11.84 -16.18 -28.03
CA THR A 485 11.21 -17.48 -27.73
C THR A 485 9.72 -17.56 -28.07
N ASP A 486 9.14 -16.51 -28.64
CA ASP A 486 7.70 -16.37 -28.83
C ASP A 486 7.34 -16.19 -30.32
N ASP A 487 6.80 -17.27 -30.91
CA ASP A 487 6.36 -17.31 -32.33
C ASP A 487 5.29 -16.25 -32.67
N SER A 488 4.65 -15.61 -31.67
CA SER A 488 3.66 -14.55 -31.90
C SER A 488 4.25 -13.32 -32.60
N TRP A 489 5.55 -13.05 -32.42
CA TRP A 489 6.27 -11.95 -33.08
C TRP A 489 6.58 -12.22 -34.56
N GLN A 490 6.33 -13.43 -35.08
CA GLN A 490 6.55 -13.75 -36.50
C GLN A 490 5.32 -13.43 -37.38
N ARG A 491 4.15 -13.15 -36.77
CA ARG A 491 2.88 -12.89 -37.47
C ARG A 491 2.45 -11.42 -37.44
N LEU A 492 3.42 -10.51 -37.40
CA LEU A 492 3.16 -9.08 -37.28
C LEU A 492 2.62 -8.49 -38.60
N PRO A 493 1.80 -7.43 -38.52
CA PRO A 493 1.51 -6.59 -39.68
C PRO A 493 2.81 -6.04 -40.29
N ALA A 494 2.88 -5.91 -41.62
CA ALA A 494 4.07 -5.40 -42.31
C ALA A 494 4.53 -4.01 -41.82
N ALA A 495 3.61 -3.22 -41.26
CA ALA A 495 3.88 -1.91 -40.68
C ALA A 495 4.58 -1.94 -39.30
N LEU A 496 4.57 -3.07 -38.59
CA LEU A 496 5.21 -3.24 -37.29
C LEU A 496 6.44 -4.14 -37.44
N LEU A 497 7.60 -3.51 -37.54
CA LEU A 497 8.90 -4.18 -37.57
C LEU A 497 9.41 -4.39 -36.15
N HIS A 498 10.23 -5.42 -35.94
CA HIS A 498 10.84 -5.68 -34.64
C HIS A 498 12.30 -6.09 -34.79
N LEU A 499 13.11 -5.66 -33.82
CA LEU A 499 14.50 -6.09 -33.63
C LEU A 499 14.56 -6.90 -32.33
N PRO A 500 14.61 -8.25 -32.43
CA PRO A 500 14.83 -9.09 -31.27
C PRO A 500 16.23 -8.84 -30.70
N VAL A 501 16.37 -8.98 -29.38
CA VAL A 501 17.64 -8.80 -28.65
C VAL A 501 18.26 -7.42 -28.89
N PHE A 502 17.81 -6.44 -28.10
CA PHE A 502 18.36 -5.08 -28.11
C PHE A 502 19.20 -4.84 -26.85
N PRO A 503 20.47 -4.36 -26.96
CA PRO A 503 21.35 -4.21 -25.80
C PRO A 503 20.81 -3.14 -24.83
N PRO A 504 20.88 -3.38 -23.51
CA PRO A 504 20.45 -2.39 -22.53
C PRO A 504 21.42 -1.20 -22.55
N ALA A 505 20.89 0.01 -22.37
CA ALA A 505 21.68 1.25 -22.44
C ALA A 505 22.96 1.26 -21.58
N PRO A 506 23.00 0.70 -20.35
CA PRO A 506 24.21 0.64 -19.52
C PRO A 506 25.36 -0.22 -20.07
N ALA A 507 25.10 -1.08 -21.08
CA ALA A 507 26.10 -1.95 -21.68
C ALA A 507 26.88 -1.28 -22.83
N LEU A 508 26.52 -0.07 -23.23
CA LEU A 508 27.10 0.62 -24.39
C LEU A 508 28.31 1.47 -23.98
N SER A 509 29.39 1.39 -24.76
CA SER A 509 30.50 2.35 -24.65
C SER A 509 30.07 3.76 -25.07
N ARG A 510 30.81 4.79 -24.65
CA ARG A 510 30.55 6.19 -25.04
C ARG A 510 30.44 6.41 -26.56
N ALA A 511 31.22 5.68 -27.35
CA ALA A 511 31.15 5.74 -28.81
C ALA A 511 29.85 5.10 -29.34
N GLN A 512 29.51 3.91 -28.84
CA GLN A 512 28.29 3.19 -29.23
C GLN A 512 27.01 3.94 -28.82
N ALA A 513 27.00 4.58 -27.65
CA ALA A 513 25.85 5.35 -27.19
C ALA A 513 25.57 6.59 -28.07
N ARG A 514 26.63 7.27 -28.54
CA ARG A 514 26.51 8.38 -29.50
C ARG A 514 25.97 7.93 -30.86
N LEU A 515 26.50 6.82 -31.36
CA LEU A 515 26.02 6.21 -32.60
C LEU A 515 24.55 5.80 -32.47
N LEU A 516 24.14 5.30 -31.31
CA LEU A 516 22.76 4.86 -31.08
C LEU A 516 21.81 6.04 -31.06
N ALA A 517 22.18 7.13 -30.37
CA ALA A 517 21.40 8.38 -30.38
C ALA A 517 21.23 8.94 -31.80
N ALA A 518 22.31 8.95 -32.60
CA ALA A 518 22.25 9.36 -33.99
C ALA A 518 21.33 8.46 -34.84
N TRP A 519 21.40 7.15 -34.65
CA TRP A 519 20.54 6.19 -35.34
C TRP A 519 19.05 6.33 -34.97
N ILE A 520 18.74 6.54 -33.69
CA ILE A 520 17.37 6.81 -33.21
C ILE A 520 16.82 8.09 -33.86
N GLN A 521 17.61 9.16 -33.89
CA GLN A 521 17.23 10.42 -34.53
C GLN A 521 16.99 10.24 -36.03
N ALA A 522 17.80 9.43 -36.69
CA ALA A 522 17.63 9.08 -38.09
C ALA A 522 16.33 8.30 -38.35
N CYS A 523 16.00 7.32 -37.51
CA CYS A 523 14.71 6.61 -37.55
C CYS A 523 13.52 7.58 -37.45
N CYS A 524 13.51 8.46 -36.46
CA CYS A 524 12.44 9.45 -36.29
C CYS A 524 12.35 10.40 -37.50
N SER A 525 13.49 10.84 -38.03
CA SER A 525 13.53 11.75 -39.20
C SER A 525 13.05 11.08 -40.50
N ALA A 526 13.24 9.77 -40.63
CA ALA A 526 12.73 8.97 -41.75
C ALA A 526 11.23 8.67 -41.63
N GLY A 527 10.59 8.97 -40.49
CA GLY A 527 9.17 8.74 -40.23
C GLY A 527 8.84 7.45 -39.49
N LEU A 528 9.84 6.75 -38.92
CA LEU A 528 9.62 5.57 -38.07
C LEU A 528 9.28 6.00 -36.65
N ASN A 529 8.29 5.34 -36.06
CA ASN A 529 7.98 5.46 -34.63
C ASN A 529 8.64 4.31 -33.87
N LEU A 530 9.32 4.64 -32.77
CA LEU A 530 10.10 3.66 -32.02
C LEU A 530 9.38 3.23 -30.73
N VAL A 531 9.50 1.94 -30.40
CA VAL A 531 8.99 1.36 -29.15
C VAL A 531 10.11 0.53 -28.50
N ARG A 532 10.31 0.68 -27.19
CA ARG A 532 11.21 -0.13 -26.38
C ARG A 532 10.40 -1.06 -25.47
N ILE A 533 10.65 -2.36 -25.58
CA ILE A 533 9.97 -3.40 -24.79
C ILE A 533 10.94 -3.96 -23.75
N ASP A 534 10.49 -4.12 -22.51
CA ASP A 534 11.32 -4.59 -21.39
C ASP A 534 12.63 -3.77 -21.19
N PRO A 535 12.53 -2.43 -21.07
CA PRO A 535 13.68 -1.60 -20.68
C PRO A 535 14.13 -1.92 -19.25
N GLN A 536 15.44 -1.99 -18.98
CA GLN A 536 15.97 -2.08 -17.61
C GLN A 536 15.52 -0.89 -16.77
N SER A 537 15.52 -1.00 -15.44
CA SER A 537 14.96 0.02 -14.53
C SER A 537 15.51 1.46 -14.71
N SER A 538 16.69 1.63 -15.31
CA SER A 538 17.30 2.94 -15.62
C SER A 538 17.00 3.47 -17.02
N GLU A 539 16.45 2.65 -17.92
CA GLU A 539 16.22 2.95 -19.33
C GLU A 539 14.93 3.74 -19.66
N PRO A 540 13.78 3.63 -18.96
CA PRO A 540 12.52 4.24 -19.39
C PRO A 540 12.60 5.76 -19.57
N LEU A 541 13.22 6.46 -18.62
CA LEU A 541 13.42 7.91 -18.68
C LEU A 541 14.30 8.31 -19.88
N LEU A 542 15.31 7.49 -20.18
CA LEU A 542 16.22 7.67 -21.31
C LEU A 542 15.46 7.61 -22.64
N TRP A 543 14.75 6.52 -22.88
CA TRP A 543 14.01 6.29 -24.12
C TRP A 543 12.88 7.30 -24.31
N GLN A 544 12.18 7.67 -23.23
CA GLN A 544 11.12 8.67 -23.29
C GLN A 544 11.62 10.07 -23.63
N SER A 545 12.82 10.43 -23.16
CA SER A 545 13.44 11.70 -23.55
C SER A 545 13.73 11.79 -25.06
N LEU A 546 13.83 10.64 -25.74
CA LEU A 546 14.00 10.53 -27.19
C LEU A 546 12.67 10.38 -27.95
N GLY A 547 11.53 10.49 -27.25
CA GLY A 547 10.21 10.26 -27.84
C GLY A 547 9.90 8.79 -28.13
N VAL A 548 10.64 7.85 -27.55
CA VAL A 548 10.43 6.40 -27.71
C VAL A 548 9.49 5.89 -26.61
N LEU A 549 8.42 5.20 -27.02
CA LEU A 549 7.46 4.60 -26.07
C LEU A 549 8.08 3.40 -25.36
N CYS A 550 7.87 3.27 -24.04
CA CYS A 550 8.44 2.20 -23.23
C CYS A 550 7.37 1.32 -22.61
N PHE A 551 7.55 0.00 -22.68
CA PHE A 551 6.69 -0.97 -22.00
C PHE A 551 7.54 -1.92 -21.14
N GLN A 552 7.54 -1.72 -19.82
CA GLN A 552 8.30 -2.51 -18.83
C GLN A 552 7.74 -3.91 -18.55
N ASN A 553 6.45 -4.14 -18.77
CA ASN A 553 5.83 -5.45 -18.55
C ASN A 553 5.76 -6.22 -19.87
N PRO A 554 5.76 -7.58 -19.83
CA PRO A 554 5.54 -8.39 -21.01
C PRO A 554 4.30 -7.89 -21.75
N ILE A 555 4.46 -7.53 -23.02
CA ILE A 555 3.38 -7.09 -23.89
C ILE A 555 3.44 -7.98 -25.12
N ASN A 556 2.32 -8.63 -25.44
CA ASN A 556 2.24 -9.42 -26.66
C ASN A 556 1.99 -8.47 -27.86
N PRO A 557 2.26 -8.91 -29.10
CA PRO A 557 2.08 -8.07 -30.27
C PRO A 557 0.68 -7.49 -30.49
N GLU A 558 -0.36 -8.25 -30.16
CA GLU A 558 -1.75 -7.83 -30.35
C GLU A 558 -2.11 -6.70 -29.38
N GLU A 559 -1.76 -6.87 -28.09
CA GLU A 559 -1.89 -5.83 -27.07
C GLU A 559 -1.06 -4.59 -27.43
N LEU A 560 0.15 -4.76 -27.94
CA LEU A 560 0.98 -3.63 -28.40
C LEU A 560 0.32 -2.88 -29.55
N LEU A 561 -0.23 -3.56 -30.55
CA LEU A 561 -0.93 -2.90 -31.65
C LEU A 561 -2.15 -2.10 -31.17
N GLU A 562 -2.92 -2.65 -30.24
CA GLU A 562 -4.04 -1.94 -29.61
C GLU A 562 -3.55 -0.67 -28.86
N GLU A 563 -2.45 -0.78 -28.11
CA GLU A 563 -1.83 0.36 -27.44
C GLU A 563 -1.37 1.43 -28.43
N LEU A 564 -0.65 1.05 -29.47
CA LEU A 564 -0.14 1.97 -30.49
C LEU A 564 -1.28 2.66 -31.25
N ALA A 565 -2.35 1.94 -31.56
CA ALA A 565 -3.56 2.51 -32.17
C ALA A 565 -4.23 3.54 -31.23
N TRP A 566 -4.30 3.25 -29.93
CA TRP A 566 -4.83 4.17 -28.93
C TRP A 566 -3.96 5.44 -28.77
N HIS A 567 -2.63 5.30 -28.79
CA HIS A 567 -1.69 6.44 -28.80
C HIS A 567 -1.85 7.28 -30.07
N LYS A 568 -1.91 6.65 -31.24
CA LYS A 568 -2.12 7.31 -32.55
C LYS A 568 -3.45 8.07 -32.61
N ALA A 569 -4.47 7.58 -31.91
CA ALA A 569 -5.78 8.24 -31.78
C ALA A 569 -5.82 9.40 -30.76
N GLY A 570 -4.68 9.75 -30.13
CA GLY A 570 -4.61 10.85 -29.16
C GLY A 570 -5.10 10.47 -27.76
N LYS A 571 -4.97 9.20 -27.37
CA LYS A 571 -5.34 8.66 -26.05
C LYS A 571 -6.80 8.95 -25.68
N PRO A 572 -7.78 8.57 -26.52
CA PRO A 572 -9.19 8.83 -26.24
C PRO A 572 -9.62 8.18 -24.92
N ALA A 573 -10.55 8.84 -24.22
CA ALA A 573 -11.15 8.30 -23.02
C ALA A 573 -11.89 6.98 -23.33
N PRO A 574 -11.95 6.04 -22.36
CA PRO A 574 -12.70 4.81 -22.52
C PRO A 574 -14.18 5.09 -22.83
N GLY A 575 -14.80 4.20 -23.64
CA GLY A 575 -16.21 4.32 -24.00
C GLY A 575 -17.16 4.27 -22.79
N THR A 576 -18.39 4.72 -23.00
CA THR A 576 -19.42 4.65 -21.96
C THR A 576 -19.78 3.19 -21.68
N ILE A 577 -19.84 2.83 -20.40
CA ILE A 577 -20.19 1.50 -19.93
C ILE A 577 -21.63 1.50 -19.44
N HIS A 578 -22.38 0.45 -19.80
CA HIS A 578 -23.79 0.29 -19.44
C HIS A 578 -23.99 -0.93 -18.53
N THR A 579 -25.00 -0.85 -17.66
CA THR A 579 -25.52 -2.01 -16.92
C THR A 579 -26.51 -2.76 -17.82
N PRO A 580 -26.27 -4.02 -18.18
CA PRO A 580 -27.21 -4.81 -18.98
C PRO A 580 -28.44 -5.21 -18.15
N SER A 581 -29.60 -5.25 -18.81
CA SER A 581 -30.88 -5.73 -18.25
C SER A 581 -31.63 -6.54 -19.32
N PRO A 582 -31.15 -7.76 -19.66
CA PRO A 582 -31.77 -8.58 -20.68
C PRO A 582 -33.12 -9.12 -20.20
N THR A 583 -33.98 -9.48 -21.14
CA THR A 583 -35.17 -10.28 -20.83
C THR A 583 -34.81 -11.76 -20.75
N ALA A 584 -35.40 -12.44 -19.79
CA ALA A 584 -35.24 -13.87 -19.60
C ALA A 584 -36.59 -14.57 -19.61
N GLN A 585 -36.65 -15.74 -20.24
CA GLN A 585 -37.78 -16.65 -20.17
C GLN A 585 -37.61 -17.58 -18.97
N VAL A 586 -38.66 -17.71 -18.15
CA VAL A 586 -38.72 -18.76 -17.11
C VAL A 586 -39.05 -20.09 -17.78
N LEU A 587 -38.18 -21.07 -17.62
CA LEU A 587 -38.36 -22.42 -18.18
C LEU A 587 -38.79 -23.43 -17.11
N TRP A 588 -38.32 -23.22 -15.88
CA TRP A 588 -38.67 -24.04 -14.73
C TRP A 588 -38.83 -23.14 -13.51
N GLN A 589 -39.78 -23.46 -12.64
CA GLN A 589 -39.94 -22.76 -11.36
C GLN A 589 -40.55 -23.67 -10.30
N HIS A 590 -40.14 -23.45 -9.05
CA HIS A 590 -40.69 -24.06 -7.86
C HIS A 590 -40.75 -23.03 -6.74
N ALA A 591 -41.76 -23.11 -5.86
CA ALA A 591 -41.84 -22.34 -4.64
C ALA A 591 -42.59 -23.12 -3.57
N SER A 592 -42.14 -22.98 -2.33
CA SER A 592 -42.77 -23.48 -1.10
C SER A 592 -43.22 -22.30 -0.23
N ASP A 593 -43.89 -22.58 0.90
CA ASP A 593 -44.32 -21.54 1.85
C ASP A 593 -43.17 -20.97 2.70
N LEU A 594 -41.98 -21.58 2.70
CA LEU A 594 -40.82 -21.12 3.46
C LEU A 594 -40.13 -19.97 2.70
N PRO A 595 -40.05 -18.73 3.26
CA PRO A 595 -39.39 -17.63 2.59
C PRO A 595 -37.87 -17.85 2.52
N PRO A 596 -37.23 -17.60 1.36
CA PRO A 596 -35.79 -17.79 1.22
C PRO A 596 -34.99 -16.71 1.96
N GLU A 597 -33.93 -17.13 2.65
CA GLU A 597 -32.97 -16.22 3.30
C GLU A 597 -31.76 -15.93 2.41
N VAL A 598 -31.39 -16.87 1.54
CA VAL A 598 -30.30 -16.75 0.56
C VAL A 598 -30.76 -17.27 -0.80
N SER A 599 -30.50 -16.51 -1.87
CA SER A 599 -30.61 -16.98 -3.25
C SER A 599 -29.22 -17.32 -3.79
N ILE A 600 -28.97 -18.57 -4.16
CA ILE A 600 -27.76 -18.94 -4.90
C ILE A 600 -28.00 -18.61 -6.37
N CYS A 601 -27.15 -17.76 -6.93
CA CYS A 601 -27.26 -17.23 -8.28
C CYS A 601 -26.17 -17.85 -9.17
N ILE A 602 -26.57 -18.79 -10.03
CA ILE A 602 -25.68 -19.45 -11.00
C ILE A 602 -25.83 -18.80 -12.38
N SER A 603 -24.72 -18.32 -12.94
CA SER A 603 -24.63 -17.90 -14.35
C SER A 603 -23.97 -19.01 -15.18
N SER A 604 -24.63 -19.42 -16.27
CA SER A 604 -24.20 -20.52 -17.12
C SER A 604 -24.20 -20.13 -18.61
N TYR A 605 -23.10 -20.42 -19.30
CA TYR A 605 -22.97 -20.39 -20.76
C TYR A 605 -21.98 -21.47 -21.21
N ASN A 606 -22.46 -22.51 -21.88
CA ASN A 606 -21.64 -23.61 -22.41
C ASN A 606 -20.80 -24.39 -21.37
N TYR A 607 -21.40 -24.72 -20.22
CA TYR A 607 -20.80 -25.44 -19.10
C TYR A 607 -21.33 -26.88 -18.91
N ALA A 608 -21.83 -27.56 -19.95
CA ALA A 608 -22.50 -28.85 -19.83
C ALA A 608 -21.67 -29.92 -19.07
N LYS A 609 -20.34 -29.86 -19.20
CA LYS A 609 -19.41 -30.81 -18.56
C LYS A 609 -19.08 -30.48 -17.10
N ARG A 610 -19.33 -29.26 -16.62
CA ARG A 610 -18.88 -28.78 -15.31
C ARG A 610 -20.02 -28.41 -14.36
N ILE A 611 -21.17 -28.01 -14.89
CA ILE A 611 -22.30 -27.51 -14.10
C ILE A 611 -22.83 -28.50 -13.04
N SER A 612 -22.69 -29.81 -13.29
CA SER A 612 -23.12 -30.83 -12.33
C SER A 612 -22.45 -30.67 -10.96
N ALA A 613 -21.15 -30.36 -10.90
CA ALA A 613 -20.46 -30.20 -9.62
C ALA A 613 -20.98 -28.98 -8.83
N ALA A 614 -21.27 -27.88 -9.53
CA ALA A 614 -21.86 -26.68 -8.92
C ALA A 614 -23.25 -27.01 -8.34
N LEU A 615 -24.09 -27.72 -9.10
CA LEU A 615 -25.44 -28.12 -8.68
C LEU A 615 -25.42 -29.05 -7.46
N GLU A 616 -24.56 -30.08 -7.45
CA GLU A 616 -24.40 -30.97 -6.31
C GLU A 616 -23.94 -30.22 -5.04
N SER A 617 -23.06 -29.23 -5.19
CA SER A 617 -22.64 -28.38 -4.06
C SER A 617 -23.77 -27.49 -3.50
N CYS A 618 -24.73 -27.10 -4.36
CA CYS A 618 -25.94 -26.39 -3.95
C CYS A 618 -26.91 -27.31 -3.21
N LEU A 619 -27.10 -28.55 -3.69
CA LEU A 619 -27.93 -29.57 -3.04
C LEU A 619 -27.44 -29.91 -1.63
N ALA A 620 -26.12 -29.94 -1.45
CA ALA A 620 -25.46 -30.25 -0.19
C ALA A 620 -25.54 -29.13 0.87
N GLN A 621 -26.12 -27.96 0.56
CA GLN A 621 -26.19 -26.86 1.52
C GLN A 621 -26.94 -27.25 2.81
N SER A 622 -26.45 -26.81 3.97
CA SER A 622 -27.06 -27.07 5.28
C SER A 622 -28.23 -26.14 5.59
N LEU A 623 -28.27 -24.95 4.97
CA LEU A 623 -29.34 -23.97 5.15
C LEU A 623 -30.62 -24.46 4.44
N PRO A 624 -31.76 -24.61 5.15
CA PRO A 624 -33.01 -25.06 4.50
C PRO A 624 -33.64 -23.99 3.60
N ALA A 625 -33.65 -22.73 4.05
CA ALA A 625 -34.28 -21.59 3.40
C ALA A 625 -33.41 -20.99 2.27
N VAL A 626 -33.03 -21.84 1.30
CA VAL A 626 -32.24 -21.45 0.14
C VAL A 626 -33.12 -21.45 -1.12
N GLU A 627 -33.01 -20.37 -1.89
CA GLU A 627 -33.51 -20.28 -3.27
C GLU A 627 -32.40 -20.57 -4.27
N LEU A 628 -32.67 -21.34 -5.33
CA LEU A 628 -31.68 -21.60 -6.39
C LEU A 628 -32.12 -20.95 -7.71
N LEU A 629 -31.31 -20.04 -8.24
CA LEU A 629 -31.54 -19.35 -9.49
C LEU A 629 -30.45 -19.70 -10.48
N ILE A 630 -30.83 -20.29 -11.60
CA ILE A 630 -29.90 -20.62 -12.69
C ILE A 630 -30.28 -19.78 -13.89
N VAL A 631 -29.32 -19.02 -14.42
CA VAL A 631 -29.47 -18.22 -15.64
C VAL A 631 -28.60 -18.82 -16.73
N ASP A 632 -29.24 -19.44 -17.71
CA ASP A 632 -28.63 -19.86 -18.97
C ASP A 632 -28.57 -18.66 -19.93
N ASP A 633 -27.37 -18.21 -20.25
CA ASP A 633 -27.10 -17.09 -21.14
C ASP A 633 -27.10 -17.51 -22.62
N ALA A 634 -28.15 -18.27 -23.00
CA ALA A 634 -28.34 -18.86 -24.32
C ALA A 634 -27.22 -19.84 -24.73
N SER A 635 -26.99 -20.87 -23.89
CA SER A 635 -26.02 -21.92 -24.22
C SER A 635 -26.39 -22.64 -25.51
N THR A 636 -25.36 -23.04 -26.25
CA THR A 636 -25.45 -23.83 -27.48
C THR A 636 -25.14 -25.31 -27.27
N ASP A 637 -24.64 -25.68 -26.08
CA ASP A 637 -24.41 -27.06 -25.66
C ASP A 637 -25.56 -27.59 -24.76
N ASP A 638 -25.36 -28.76 -24.15
CA ASP A 638 -26.36 -29.42 -23.30
C ASP A 638 -26.51 -28.80 -21.90
N SER A 639 -25.93 -27.62 -21.61
CA SER A 639 -25.97 -27.01 -20.26
C SER A 639 -27.41 -26.82 -19.78
N LEU A 640 -28.26 -26.26 -20.66
CA LEU A 640 -29.64 -25.95 -20.31
C LEU A 640 -30.44 -27.21 -19.99
N THR A 641 -30.32 -28.24 -20.85
CA THR A 641 -31.00 -29.52 -20.67
C THR A 641 -30.60 -30.17 -19.35
N ARG A 642 -29.30 -30.19 -19.02
CA ARG A 642 -28.78 -30.75 -17.77
C ARG A 642 -29.31 -30.01 -16.54
N CYS A 643 -29.35 -28.67 -16.58
CA CYS A 643 -29.94 -27.90 -15.49
C CYS A 643 -31.42 -28.22 -15.28
N HIS A 644 -32.17 -28.36 -16.37
CA HIS A 644 -33.59 -28.67 -16.31
C HIS A 644 -33.84 -30.06 -15.71
N GLU A 645 -33.19 -31.10 -16.25
CA GLU A 645 -33.32 -32.48 -15.76
C GLU A 645 -32.91 -32.60 -14.29
N TRP A 646 -31.85 -31.90 -13.89
CA TRP A 646 -31.39 -31.90 -12.50
C TRP A 646 -32.38 -31.20 -11.56
N LEU A 647 -32.97 -30.09 -11.98
CA LEU A 647 -34.00 -29.37 -11.21
C LEU A 647 -35.28 -30.20 -11.08
N ASP A 648 -35.67 -30.95 -12.11
CA ASP A 648 -36.81 -31.86 -12.00
C ASP A 648 -36.58 -32.96 -10.96
N ALA A 649 -35.35 -33.48 -10.87
CA ALA A 649 -34.99 -34.51 -9.90
C ALA A 649 -34.81 -33.97 -8.47
N HIS A 650 -34.17 -32.81 -8.31
CA HIS A 650 -33.66 -32.34 -7.00
C HIS A 650 -34.23 -30.99 -6.55
N GLY A 651 -34.96 -30.27 -7.40
CA GLY A 651 -35.41 -28.90 -7.16
C GLY A 651 -36.26 -28.72 -5.90
N HIS A 652 -36.95 -29.78 -5.47
CA HIS A 652 -37.74 -29.82 -4.23
C HIS A 652 -36.91 -29.65 -2.94
N ARG A 653 -35.57 -29.80 -3.02
CA ARG A 653 -34.68 -29.45 -1.91
C ARG A 653 -34.76 -27.96 -1.56
N PHE A 654 -34.94 -27.09 -2.55
CA PHE A 654 -34.88 -25.65 -2.37
C PHE A 654 -36.26 -25.10 -2.03
N CYS A 655 -36.31 -24.11 -1.14
CA CYS A 655 -37.61 -23.50 -0.78
C CYS A 655 -38.21 -22.67 -1.93
N SER A 656 -37.38 -22.27 -2.90
CA SER A 656 -37.75 -21.65 -4.16
C SER A 656 -36.67 -21.98 -5.20
N GLY A 657 -37.01 -22.00 -6.49
CA GLY A 657 -36.01 -22.05 -7.53
C GLY A 657 -36.53 -21.68 -8.91
N LYS A 658 -35.63 -21.21 -9.78
CA LYS A 658 -35.96 -20.81 -11.16
C LYS A 658 -34.82 -21.16 -12.12
N LEU A 659 -35.19 -21.69 -13.29
CA LEU A 659 -34.32 -21.76 -14.46
C LEU A 659 -34.77 -20.67 -15.45
N LEU A 660 -33.85 -19.77 -15.76
CA LEU A 660 -34.05 -18.61 -16.61
C LEU A 660 -33.18 -18.74 -17.85
N LYS A 661 -33.72 -18.43 -19.02
CA LYS A 661 -32.98 -18.47 -20.28
C LYS A 661 -33.02 -17.11 -21.00
N HIS A 662 -31.86 -16.62 -21.41
CA HIS A 662 -31.78 -15.47 -22.30
C HIS A 662 -32.04 -15.85 -23.77
N HIS A 663 -32.55 -14.91 -24.56
CA HIS A 663 -32.77 -15.13 -25.99
C HIS A 663 -31.47 -15.19 -26.80
N LYS A 664 -30.43 -14.51 -26.31
CA LYS A 664 -29.08 -14.48 -26.89
C LYS A 664 -28.08 -14.31 -25.76
N ASN A 665 -26.83 -14.72 -26.00
CA ASN A 665 -25.74 -14.44 -25.07
C ASN A 665 -25.61 -12.93 -24.87
N SER A 666 -25.72 -12.52 -23.61
CA SER A 666 -25.72 -11.12 -23.16
C SER A 666 -24.58 -10.84 -22.18
N GLY A 667 -23.75 -11.85 -21.88
CA GLY A 667 -22.56 -11.75 -21.05
C GLY A 667 -22.81 -11.98 -19.57
N LEU A 668 -21.72 -12.18 -18.84
CA LEU A 668 -21.71 -12.57 -17.43
C LEU A 668 -22.42 -11.56 -16.51
N ALA A 669 -22.15 -10.26 -16.67
CA ALA A 669 -22.83 -9.22 -15.91
C ALA A 669 -24.35 -9.25 -16.11
N ALA A 670 -24.81 -9.53 -17.33
CA ALA A 670 -26.23 -9.62 -17.65
C ALA A 670 -26.87 -10.83 -16.96
N ALA A 671 -26.23 -11.99 -17.03
CA ALA A 671 -26.70 -13.20 -16.34
C ALA A 671 -26.78 -13.01 -14.81
N ARG A 672 -25.76 -12.37 -14.21
CA ARG A 672 -25.77 -12.04 -12.77
C ARG A 672 -26.89 -11.06 -12.42
N ASN A 673 -27.07 -9.99 -13.19
CA ASN A 673 -28.15 -9.03 -12.96
C ASN A 673 -29.54 -9.67 -13.09
N THR A 674 -29.74 -10.57 -14.06
CA THR A 674 -30.99 -11.33 -14.21
C THR A 674 -31.27 -12.18 -12.97
N ALA A 675 -30.24 -12.87 -12.44
CA ALA A 675 -30.39 -13.67 -11.23
C ALA A 675 -30.75 -12.80 -10.01
N PHE A 676 -30.05 -11.69 -9.79
CA PHE A 676 -30.34 -10.76 -8.69
C PHE A 676 -31.74 -10.13 -8.80
N ALA A 677 -32.18 -9.79 -10.02
CA ALA A 677 -33.52 -9.27 -10.25
C ALA A 677 -34.60 -10.31 -9.98
N ALA A 678 -34.34 -11.59 -10.30
CA ALA A 678 -35.26 -12.69 -10.08
C ALA A 678 -35.29 -13.20 -8.62
N ALA A 679 -34.26 -12.86 -7.84
CA ALA A 679 -34.08 -13.29 -6.46
C ALA A 679 -35.13 -12.69 -5.53
N SER A 680 -35.71 -13.53 -4.68
CA SER A 680 -36.68 -13.12 -3.66
C SER A 680 -36.03 -12.97 -2.28
N ALA A 681 -34.87 -13.57 -2.05
CA ALA A 681 -34.13 -13.46 -0.80
C ALA A 681 -33.44 -12.09 -0.62
N PRO A 682 -33.19 -11.65 0.63
CA PRO A 682 -32.43 -10.42 0.91
C PRO A 682 -30.93 -10.54 0.59
N TRP A 683 -30.40 -11.75 0.49
CA TRP A 683 -28.99 -12.03 0.22
C TRP A 683 -28.84 -12.97 -0.99
N CYS A 684 -27.88 -12.69 -1.85
CA CYS A 684 -27.60 -13.46 -3.06
C CYS A 684 -26.16 -13.97 -3.01
N LEU A 685 -25.95 -15.29 -3.06
CA LEU A 685 -24.61 -15.88 -3.19
C LEU A 685 -24.31 -16.09 -4.68
N VAL A 686 -23.27 -15.45 -5.19
CA VAL A 686 -22.82 -15.65 -6.58
C VAL A 686 -22.06 -16.97 -6.67
N LEU A 687 -22.38 -17.79 -7.67
CA LEU A 687 -21.69 -19.04 -7.96
C LEU A 687 -21.52 -19.22 -9.47
N ASP A 688 -20.30 -19.28 -9.97
CA ASP A 688 -20.06 -19.61 -11.39
C ASP A 688 -20.28 -21.11 -11.64
N ALA A 689 -20.71 -21.46 -12.86
CA ALA A 689 -21.13 -22.82 -13.21
C ALA A 689 -20.03 -23.90 -13.16
N ASP A 690 -18.75 -23.52 -13.08
CA ASP A 690 -17.61 -24.44 -12.93
C ASP A 690 -17.01 -24.45 -11.51
N ASN A 691 -17.65 -23.78 -10.56
CA ASN A 691 -17.19 -23.66 -9.19
C ASN A 691 -18.07 -24.44 -8.20
N GLN A 692 -17.57 -24.63 -6.99
CA GLN A 692 -18.28 -25.36 -5.92
C GLN A 692 -18.25 -24.56 -4.62
N ILE A 693 -19.26 -24.75 -3.78
CA ILE A 693 -19.34 -24.17 -2.44
C ILE A 693 -19.38 -25.25 -1.36
N ASP A 694 -18.80 -24.94 -0.19
CA ASP A 694 -18.86 -25.82 0.98
C ASP A 694 -20.30 -26.03 1.44
N ALA A 695 -20.63 -27.21 1.96
CA ALA A 695 -21.97 -27.57 2.42
C ALA A 695 -22.55 -26.59 3.45
N ARG A 696 -21.72 -25.82 4.17
CA ARG A 696 -22.19 -24.80 5.13
C ARG A 696 -22.00 -23.37 4.66
N ALA A 697 -21.63 -23.14 3.40
CA ALA A 697 -21.28 -21.81 2.89
C ALA A 697 -22.42 -20.79 3.09
N CYS A 698 -23.65 -21.13 2.69
CA CYS A 698 -24.78 -20.21 2.85
C CYS A 698 -25.09 -19.90 4.32
N GLU A 699 -25.12 -20.94 5.17
CA GLU A 699 -25.38 -20.82 6.61
C GLU A 699 -24.35 -19.91 7.30
N LEU A 700 -23.06 -20.15 7.04
CA LEU A 700 -21.95 -19.45 7.69
C LEU A 700 -21.81 -18.01 7.19
N CYS A 701 -21.90 -17.78 5.88
CA CYS A 701 -21.84 -16.44 5.31
C CYS A 701 -23.03 -15.60 5.77
N LEU A 702 -24.25 -16.16 5.79
CA LEU A 702 -25.43 -15.45 6.27
C LEU A 702 -25.34 -15.15 7.77
N GLY A 703 -24.86 -16.10 8.57
CA GLY A 703 -24.63 -15.88 10.00
C GLY A 703 -23.69 -14.70 10.26
N LEU A 704 -22.57 -14.63 9.52
CA LEU A 704 -21.66 -13.49 9.60
C LEU A 704 -22.31 -12.19 9.11
N ALA A 705 -23.07 -12.24 8.01
CA ALA A 705 -23.77 -11.08 7.47
C ALA A 705 -24.76 -10.49 8.49
N LYS A 706 -25.56 -11.35 9.16
CA LYS A 706 -26.53 -10.97 10.20
C LYS A 706 -25.85 -10.43 11.47
N ALA A 707 -24.65 -10.91 11.80
CA ALA A 707 -23.86 -10.43 12.94
C ALA A 707 -23.04 -9.15 12.64
N SER A 708 -23.00 -8.72 11.37
CA SER A 708 -22.23 -7.57 10.92
C SER A 708 -23.07 -6.28 10.91
N PRO A 709 -22.45 -5.09 10.88
CA PRO A 709 -23.18 -3.82 10.79
C PRO A 709 -24.11 -3.73 9.58
N ASP A 710 -25.15 -2.90 9.66
CA ASP A 710 -26.18 -2.75 8.60
C ASP A 710 -25.61 -2.38 7.22
N LYS A 711 -24.46 -1.67 7.20
CA LYS A 711 -23.75 -1.28 5.98
C LYS A 711 -22.90 -2.39 5.37
N THR A 712 -22.90 -3.60 5.93
CA THR A 712 -22.30 -4.77 5.30
C THR A 712 -23.16 -5.21 4.12
N ALA A 713 -22.61 -5.06 2.92
CA ALA A 713 -23.17 -5.49 1.66
C ALA A 713 -22.58 -6.79 1.15
N VAL A 714 -21.36 -7.16 1.56
CA VAL A 714 -20.66 -8.33 1.01
C VAL A 714 -20.08 -9.18 2.14
N VAL A 715 -20.25 -10.50 2.06
CA VAL A 715 -19.45 -11.47 2.81
C VAL A 715 -18.68 -12.29 1.79
N HIS A 716 -17.35 -12.12 1.74
CA HIS A 716 -16.51 -12.84 0.81
C HIS A 716 -15.69 -13.90 1.58
N PRO A 717 -15.87 -15.20 1.31
CA PRO A 717 -15.04 -16.23 1.93
C PRO A 717 -13.69 -16.36 1.24
N LEU A 718 -12.76 -17.10 1.85
CA LEU A 718 -11.60 -17.59 1.11
C LEU A 718 -12.08 -18.60 0.05
N ILE A 719 -11.42 -18.60 -1.10
CA ILE A 719 -11.71 -19.54 -2.19
C ILE A 719 -10.47 -20.39 -2.42
N ARG A 720 -10.63 -21.71 -2.41
CA ARG A 720 -9.57 -22.67 -2.71
C ARG A 720 -9.39 -22.80 -4.21
N ILE A 721 -8.16 -22.77 -4.68
CA ILE A 721 -7.82 -23.09 -6.07
C ILE A 721 -7.46 -24.57 -6.12
N CYS A 722 -8.09 -25.33 -7.00
CA CYS A 722 -7.76 -26.73 -7.28
C CYS A 722 -7.48 -26.94 -8.76
N ASN A 723 -6.71 -27.97 -9.12
CA ASN A 723 -6.62 -28.46 -10.50
C ASN A 723 -7.83 -29.35 -10.85
N ASP A 724 -7.91 -29.83 -12.10
CA ASP A 724 -8.97 -30.74 -12.56
C ASP A 724 -9.00 -32.08 -11.78
N ASP A 725 -7.88 -32.50 -11.16
CA ASP A 725 -7.81 -33.69 -10.28
C ASP A 725 -8.27 -33.41 -8.83
N GLY A 726 -8.69 -32.18 -8.54
CA GLY A 726 -9.14 -31.76 -7.21
C GLY A 726 -8.02 -31.47 -6.21
N GLN A 727 -6.75 -31.49 -6.64
CA GLN A 727 -5.61 -31.19 -5.78
C GLN A 727 -5.51 -29.68 -5.53
N PRO A 728 -5.29 -29.24 -4.27
CA PRO A 728 -5.20 -27.83 -3.93
C PRO A 728 -3.92 -27.21 -4.49
N LEU A 729 -4.07 -26.11 -5.22
CA LEU A 729 -3.00 -25.28 -5.77
C LEU A 729 -2.76 -24.02 -4.93
N GLY A 730 -3.75 -23.57 -4.15
CA GLY A 730 -3.62 -22.38 -3.32
C GLY A 730 -4.97 -21.77 -2.89
N LEU A 731 -4.96 -20.47 -2.62
CA LEU A 731 -6.13 -19.67 -2.30
C LEU A 731 -6.20 -18.44 -3.20
N VAL A 732 -7.40 -18.00 -3.57
CA VAL A 732 -7.61 -16.73 -4.26
C VAL A 732 -7.37 -15.56 -3.29
N GLY A 733 -6.66 -14.53 -3.75
CA GLY A 733 -6.70 -13.20 -3.13
C GLY A 733 -6.14 -13.05 -1.72
N GLY A 734 -5.35 -14.00 -1.21
CA GLY A 734 -4.54 -13.87 0.01
C GLY A 734 -5.30 -13.64 1.33
N GLY A 735 -6.64 -13.60 1.33
CA GLY A 735 -7.45 -13.29 2.51
C GLY A 735 -7.39 -11.83 2.95
N HIS A 736 -7.34 -10.92 1.98
CA HIS A 736 -7.31 -9.48 2.24
C HIS A 736 -8.67 -8.97 2.77
N PRO A 737 -8.71 -8.13 3.82
CA PRO A 737 -9.95 -7.51 4.28
C PRO A 737 -10.47 -6.47 3.28
N TRP A 738 -11.78 -6.28 3.23
CA TRP A 738 -12.45 -5.28 2.40
C TRP A 738 -12.01 -3.85 2.73
N GLN A 739 -11.00 -3.35 2.01
CA GLN A 739 -10.46 -2.00 2.18
C GLN A 739 -10.19 -1.36 0.83
N ARG A 740 -10.65 -0.11 0.67
CA ARG A 740 -10.44 0.70 -0.54
C ARG A 740 -8.96 0.78 -0.92
N GLU A 741 -8.08 0.95 0.06
CA GLU A 741 -6.64 1.03 -0.17
C GLU A 741 -6.03 -0.27 -0.68
N GLN A 742 -6.55 -1.43 -0.26
CA GLN A 742 -6.05 -2.73 -0.72
C GLN A 742 -6.48 -3.02 -2.15
N LEU A 743 -7.70 -2.60 -2.50
CA LEU A 743 -8.23 -2.69 -3.86
C LEU A 743 -7.64 -1.64 -4.81
N ARG A 744 -6.86 -0.68 -4.30
CA ARG A 744 -6.27 0.39 -5.10
C ARG A 744 -5.37 -0.14 -6.22
N ALA A 745 -4.59 -1.18 -5.94
CA ALA A 745 -3.61 -1.75 -6.86
C ALA A 745 -4.15 -2.93 -7.70
N GLY A 746 -5.36 -3.41 -7.43
CA GLY A 746 -5.98 -4.52 -8.17
C GLY A 746 -7.07 -5.22 -7.36
N ASN A 747 -7.84 -6.08 -8.03
CA ASN A 747 -8.86 -6.90 -7.36
C ASN A 747 -8.21 -8.05 -6.60
N VAL A 748 -8.60 -8.22 -5.34
CA VAL A 748 -8.20 -9.35 -4.47
C VAL A 748 -9.41 -10.11 -3.93
N ILE A 749 -10.62 -9.75 -4.38
CA ILE A 749 -11.88 -10.30 -3.91
C ILE A 749 -12.57 -11.01 -5.06
N ASP A 750 -12.71 -12.31 -4.90
CA ASP A 750 -13.39 -13.18 -5.86
C ASP A 750 -14.88 -12.83 -5.97
N ALA A 751 -15.46 -13.08 -7.15
CA ALA A 751 -16.88 -12.87 -7.41
C ALA A 751 -17.79 -13.77 -6.55
N MET A 752 -17.31 -14.94 -6.11
CA MET A 752 -18.04 -15.92 -5.30
C MET A 752 -18.22 -15.44 -3.85
N ALA A 753 -19.12 -14.47 -3.69
CA ALA A 753 -19.42 -13.81 -2.41
C ALA A 753 -20.93 -13.72 -2.18
N LEU A 754 -21.31 -13.64 -0.90
CA LEU A 754 -22.68 -13.37 -0.50
C LEU A 754 -22.90 -11.85 -0.52
N VAL A 755 -23.85 -11.39 -1.34
CA VAL A 755 -24.11 -9.97 -1.59
C VAL A 755 -25.52 -9.60 -1.14
N ARG A 756 -25.66 -8.47 -0.44
CA ARG A 756 -26.95 -7.91 -0.04
C ARG A 756 -27.69 -7.40 -1.28
N ARG A 757 -28.88 -7.93 -1.56
CA ARG A 757 -29.66 -7.57 -2.76
C ARG A 757 -29.93 -6.07 -2.84
N SER A 758 -30.26 -5.42 -1.73
CA SER A 758 -30.51 -3.98 -1.69
C SER A 758 -29.26 -3.12 -1.98
N ALA A 759 -28.06 -3.65 -1.71
CA ALA A 759 -26.82 -2.94 -2.03
C ALA A 759 -26.50 -3.04 -3.53
N TRP A 760 -26.76 -4.19 -4.13
CA TRP A 760 -26.72 -4.38 -5.59
C TRP A 760 -27.69 -3.41 -6.30
N GLU A 761 -28.93 -3.31 -5.81
CA GLU A 761 -29.95 -2.39 -6.35
C GLU A 761 -29.51 -0.92 -6.21
N ALA A 762 -28.97 -0.55 -5.04
CA ALA A 762 -28.54 0.82 -4.75
C ALA A 762 -27.41 1.33 -5.65
N VAL A 763 -26.59 0.44 -6.21
CA VAL A 763 -25.48 0.81 -7.12
C VAL A 763 -25.75 0.48 -8.59
N GLY A 764 -26.98 0.06 -8.91
CA GLY A 764 -27.40 -0.23 -10.29
C GLY A 764 -26.78 -1.50 -10.88
N GLY A 765 -26.44 -2.48 -10.04
CA GLY A 765 -26.01 -3.83 -10.44
C GLY A 765 -24.61 -3.95 -11.05
N TYR A 766 -24.33 -5.05 -11.74
CA TYR A 766 -23.05 -5.31 -12.43
C TYR A 766 -23.01 -4.61 -13.78
N SER A 767 -21.91 -3.90 -14.08
CA SER A 767 -21.70 -3.28 -15.39
C SER A 767 -21.12 -4.31 -16.36
N HIS A 768 -21.41 -4.20 -17.66
CA HIS A 768 -20.67 -4.98 -18.65
C HIS A 768 -19.31 -4.33 -18.91
N ILE A 769 -18.23 -4.96 -18.47
CA ILE A 769 -16.86 -4.51 -18.69
C ILE A 769 -16.26 -5.34 -19.83
N PRO A 770 -15.99 -4.76 -21.02
CA PRO A 770 -15.40 -5.50 -22.13
C PRO A 770 -14.03 -6.06 -21.75
N GLY A 771 -13.88 -7.40 -21.75
CA GLY A 771 -12.64 -8.08 -21.35
C GLY A 771 -12.61 -8.62 -19.91
N GLY A 772 -13.64 -8.36 -19.10
CA GLY A 772 -13.80 -8.89 -17.74
C GLY A 772 -13.65 -7.81 -16.65
N TRP A 773 -13.55 -8.24 -15.38
CA TRP A 773 -13.49 -7.40 -14.17
C TRP A 773 -14.80 -6.72 -13.77
N GLU A 774 -15.94 -7.31 -14.13
CA GLU A 774 -17.26 -6.82 -13.74
C GLU A 774 -17.51 -6.90 -12.22
N ASP A 775 -16.91 -7.89 -11.56
CA ASP A 775 -16.89 -8.03 -10.11
C ASP A 775 -16.09 -6.89 -9.46
N PHE A 776 -14.93 -6.55 -10.01
CA PHE A 776 -14.09 -5.48 -9.49
C PHE A 776 -14.74 -4.10 -9.64
N ASP A 777 -15.34 -3.80 -10.81
CA ASP A 777 -16.19 -2.61 -11.01
C ASP A 777 -17.32 -2.57 -9.98
N PHE A 778 -17.97 -3.70 -9.73
CA PHE A 778 -19.05 -3.80 -8.75
C PHE A 778 -18.57 -3.53 -7.32
N TRP A 779 -17.44 -4.10 -6.90
CA TRP A 779 -16.81 -3.80 -5.60
C TRP A 779 -16.48 -2.32 -5.46
N CYS A 780 -15.96 -1.69 -6.52
CA CYS A 780 -15.66 -0.26 -6.53
C CYS A 780 -16.91 0.60 -6.33
N LYS A 781 -18.00 0.31 -7.06
CA LYS A 781 -19.29 1.02 -6.90
C LYS A 781 -19.86 0.88 -5.49
N LEU A 782 -19.78 -0.31 -4.89
CA LEU A 782 -20.21 -0.52 -3.51
C LEU A 782 -19.41 0.33 -2.53
N ILE A 783 -18.08 0.37 -2.67
CA ILE A 783 -17.20 1.18 -1.82
C ILE A 783 -17.52 2.67 -1.94
N GLU A 784 -17.71 3.16 -3.17
CA GLU A 784 -18.05 4.57 -3.44
C GLU A 784 -19.40 4.97 -2.86
N ALA A 785 -20.36 4.04 -2.85
CA ALA A 785 -21.67 4.22 -2.20
C ALA A 785 -21.62 4.02 -0.66
N GLY A 786 -20.45 3.76 -0.08
CA GLY A 786 -20.25 3.61 1.37
C GLY A 786 -20.68 2.25 1.92
N TRP A 787 -20.90 1.26 1.07
CA TRP A 787 -21.09 -0.13 1.47
C TRP A 787 -19.77 -0.80 1.83
N HIS A 788 -19.84 -1.76 2.74
CA HIS A 788 -18.68 -2.49 3.24
C HIS A 788 -18.81 -3.98 2.96
N GLY A 789 -17.68 -4.67 2.83
CA GLY A 789 -17.62 -6.12 2.85
C GLY A 789 -16.91 -6.63 4.11
N VAL A 790 -17.08 -7.91 4.39
CA VAL A 790 -16.37 -8.61 5.46
C VAL A 790 -15.82 -9.93 4.93
N LEU A 791 -14.59 -10.24 5.32
CA LEU A 791 -13.93 -11.50 4.99
C LEU A 791 -14.44 -12.61 5.92
N TYR A 792 -14.86 -13.74 5.34
CA TYR A 792 -14.99 -14.98 6.09
C TYR A 792 -13.66 -15.76 6.03
N PRO A 793 -12.93 -15.92 7.14
CA PRO A 793 -11.51 -16.31 7.13
C PRO A 793 -11.27 -17.82 6.93
N ARG A 794 -12.23 -18.54 6.34
CA ARG A 794 -12.08 -19.95 5.99
C ARG A 794 -12.47 -20.19 4.53
N PRO A 795 -11.85 -21.19 3.88
CA PRO A 795 -12.27 -21.59 2.54
C PRO A 795 -13.70 -22.12 2.55
N LEU A 796 -14.61 -21.44 1.86
CA LEU A 796 -16.00 -21.89 1.67
C LEU A 796 -16.38 -22.04 0.19
N GLY A 797 -15.46 -21.77 -0.72
CA GLY A 797 -15.61 -22.01 -2.15
C GLY A 797 -14.39 -22.73 -2.72
N THR A 798 -14.59 -23.42 -3.83
CA THR A 798 -13.54 -24.07 -4.62
C THR A 798 -13.67 -23.63 -6.07
N TYR A 799 -12.59 -23.05 -6.58
CA TYR A 799 -12.37 -22.71 -7.99
C TYR A 799 -11.47 -23.76 -8.62
N THR A 800 -11.93 -24.37 -9.71
CA THR A 800 -11.14 -25.35 -10.46
C THR A 800 -10.43 -24.66 -11.63
N GLN A 801 -9.11 -24.57 -11.55
CA GLN A 801 -8.28 -24.00 -12.61
C GLN A 801 -8.14 -24.98 -13.77
N HIS A 802 -8.62 -24.60 -14.95
CA HIS A 802 -8.47 -25.34 -16.21
C HIS A 802 -7.97 -24.44 -17.34
N GLY A 803 -7.30 -25.03 -18.33
CA GLY A 803 -6.59 -24.31 -19.41
C GLY A 803 -7.45 -23.48 -20.37
N ALA A 804 -8.77 -23.43 -20.18
CA ALA A 804 -9.72 -22.64 -20.98
C ALA A 804 -10.42 -21.53 -20.18
N SER A 805 -9.98 -21.23 -18.94
CA SER A 805 -10.59 -20.19 -18.10
C SER A 805 -10.52 -18.80 -18.76
N MET A 806 -11.58 -17.98 -18.60
CA MET A 806 -11.62 -16.58 -19.09
C MET A 806 -10.45 -15.75 -18.57
N LEU A 807 -9.98 -16.03 -17.35
CA LEU A 807 -8.82 -15.37 -16.76
C LEU A 807 -7.54 -15.58 -17.59
N GLN A 808 -7.35 -16.77 -18.17
CA GLN A 808 -6.17 -17.11 -18.97
C GLN A 808 -6.32 -16.76 -20.45
N SER A 809 -7.56 -16.72 -20.98
CA SER A 809 -7.82 -16.57 -22.42
C SER A 809 -8.25 -15.18 -22.89
N GLN A 810 -8.77 -14.31 -22.01
CA GLN A 810 -9.27 -12.97 -22.41
C GLN A 810 -8.81 -11.85 -21.48
N THR A 811 -8.92 -12.02 -20.16
CA THR A 811 -8.66 -10.94 -19.19
C THR A 811 -7.18 -10.57 -19.08
N ASN A 812 -6.27 -11.55 -19.16
CA ASN A 812 -4.83 -11.29 -19.13
C ASN A 812 -4.29 -10.60 -20.40
N GLN A 813 -5.02 -10.67 -21.53
CA GLN A 813 -4.60 -10.05 -22.79
C GLN A 813 -4.97 -8.56 -22.90
N ARG A 814 -5.91 -8.08 -22.05
CA ARG A 814 -6.45 -6.71 -22.12
C ARG A 814 -6.22 -5.90 -20.84
N GLN A 815 -5.24 -6.29 -20.03
CA GLN A 815 -5.03 -5.72 -18.70
C GLN A 815 -4.81 -4.20 -18.73
N ARG A 816 -4.10 -3.67 -19.75
CA ARG A 816 -3.88 -2.21 -19.90
C ARG A 816 -5.18 -1.46 -20.22
N GLN A 817 -5.95 -1.95 -21.19
CA GLN A 817 -7.24 -1.38 -21.56
C GLN A 817 -8.22 -1.40 -20.38
N LEU A 818 -8.35 -2.55 -19.70
CA LEU A 818 -9.17 -2.71 -18.51
C LEU A 818 -8.72 -1.79 -17.36
N SER A 819 -7.40 -1.66 -17.17
CA SER A 819 -6.85 -0.77 -16.14
C SER A 819 -7.18 0.69 -16.42
N ARG A 820 -7.06 1.15 -17.68
CA ARG A 820 -7.48 2.51 -18.08
C ARG A 820 -8.97 2.72 -17.86
N LEU A 821 -9.79 1.75 -18.28
CA LEU A 821 -11.24 1.80 -18.14
C LEU A 821 -11.65 1.92 -16.67
N LEU A 822 -11.14 1.05 -15.80
CA LEU A 822 -11.49 1.10 -14.39
C LEU A 822 -10.93 2.33 -13.68
N GLN A 823 -9.72 2.79 -13.99
CA GLN A 823 -9.22 4.05 -13.42
C GLN A 823 -10.01 5.27 -13.88
N HIS A 824 -10.49 5.28 -15.12
CA HIS A 824 -11.37 6.34 -15.61
C HIS A 824 -12.71 6.35 -14.84
N ARG A 825 -13.27 5.17 -14.60
CA ARG A 825 -14.54 5.01 -13.85
C ARG A 825 -14.38 5.23 -12.36
N HIS A 826 -13.24 4.84 -11.80
CA HIS A 826 -12.91 4.86 -10.38
C HIS A 826 -11.54 5.54 -10.17
N PRO A 827 -11.46 6.89 -10.18
CA PRO A 827 -10.20 7.65 -10.19
C PRO A 827 -9.26 7.43 -8.99
N TRP A 828 -9.71 6.72 -7.96
CA TRP A 828 -8.92 6.39 -6.79
C TRP A 828 -8.02 5.18 -6.99
N LEU A 829 -8.30 4.35 -8.00
CA LEU A 829 -7.48 3.21 -8.39
C LEU A 829 -6.09 3.64 -8.90
N GLN A 830 -5.09 2.77 -8.72
CA GLN A 830 -3.71 2.90 -9.17
C GLN A 830 -3.21 1.54 -9.68
N LEU A 831 -3.74 1.12 -10.82
CA LEU A 831 -3.44 -0.15 -11.47
C LEU A 831 -2.13 -0.04 -12.25
N ALA A 832 -1.21 -0.98 -11.99
CA ALA A 832 0.16 -0.95 -12.52
C ALA A 832 0.24 -0.87 -14.06
N PHE A 833 -0.74 -1.45 -14.75
CA PHE A 833 -0.75 -1.54 -16.21
C PHE A 833 -1.30 -0.28 -16.91
N ALA A 834 -1.97 0.61 -16.18
CA ALA A 834 -2.40 1.91 -16.71
C ALA A 834 -1.37 3.02 -16.50
N ALA A 835 -0.41 2.83 -15.59
CA ALA A 835 0.71 3.74 -15.42
C ALA A 835 1.79 3.35 -16.43
N GLU A 836 1.91 4.11 -17.52
CA GLU A 836 2.99 3.94 -18.50
C GLU A 836 4.39 4.19 -17.89
N ASN A 837 4.48 4.57 -16.60
CA ASN A 837 5.70 4.94 -15.91
C ASN A 837 5.55 4.86 -14.38
N ARG A 838 6.23 3.90 -13.73
CA ARG A 838 6.71 4.10 -12.35
C ARG A 838 8.18 3.76 -12.25
#